data_AF-A0A8C5EYD0-F1
#
_entry.id   AF-A0A8C5EYD0-F1
#
_cell.length_a   1.000
_cell.length_b   1.000
_cell.length_c   1.000
_cell.angle_alpha   90.00
_cell.angle_beta   90.00
_cell.angle_gamma   90.00
#
_symmetry.space_group_name_H-M   'P 1'
#
loop_
_entity.id
_entity.type
_entity.pdbx_description
1 polymer ?
#
loop_
_entity_poly.entity_id
_entity_poly.type
_entity_poly.pdbx_seq_one_letter_code
_entity_poly.pdbx_strand_id
1 'polypeptide(L)'
;MVKPKFKGKSSINPSSSSSNPDRAKVAGGNNMRDRATIKRLNMYRQKQRCNKHGKVIRPLQYQSTVAPGTVARVEPNIKWFANTRVIKQSSLQKFQDEMGAIKKDPYRVVMKQSKLPMSLLHDRVKAHNSKVHILDTEGFETTFGPKAQRKRPSLMVADVKDLVEQAEASSQSYNADNDTNLVTEDTGVREEVREEIFKKGQSKRIWGELYKVIDSSDVVIQVLDARDPMGTRSTSIEAYLKKEKSWKHLIFVLNKCDLIPAWVTKRWVAVLSQEYPTLAFHASLTNSFGKGSLIQLLRQFGKLHTDKKQISVGFIGYPNVGKSSVINTLRSKKVCNVAPLAGETKVWQYITLMRRIFLIDCPGVVYPSEDSESDIVLKGVVQVEKIKNPEEHIEAVLQRAKPEYIQKTYRIPTWTSAEDFLEKLAFRTGKLLKGGEPDLPTVSKMVLNDWQRGRIPFFVKPPGPEGDPEMREKLLLVEGPLEAEENVTQEETENPAAALEEQQQRQKEQVQKIVANVRQNFGKINVAPEFNEEDLVPVEMPDLDMSDVSDTDGEAGSEEDEREEGGDEEAETKVTAPQPEKSDAKRSSREVMQELDEKIAKYKHFLDRAKSKRFSAIQIPKALSDKVLTDMKSQAAAKQAQRKGNHQHLTGSTQNEMQLRALDRAQKTKKVGVRYYDTHNVKNKNKNRKLPPSATERPKAKRSKQ
;
A
#
# COMPACT_ATOMS: atom_id res chain seq x y z
N MET A 1 -43.77 -38.51 48.14
CA MET A 1 -43.45 -38.80 46.73
C MET A 1 -41.94 -38.80 46.54
N VAL A 2 -41.37 -39.89 46.01
CA VAL A 2 -39.91 -40.04 45.83
C VAL A 2 -39.47 -39.40 44.52
N LYS A 3 -38.41 -38.57 44.53
CA LYS A 3 -37.82 -38.02 43.30
C LYS A 3 -37.41 -39.19 42.37
N PRO A 4 -37.82 -39.20 41.09
CA PRO A 4 -37.56 -40.34 40.21
C PRO A 4 -36.05 -40.53 40.02
N LYS A 5 -35.52 -41.65 40.53
CA LYS A 5 -34.15 -42.09 40.23
C LYS A 5 -34.10 -42.45 38.75
N PHE A 6 -33.45 -41.62 37.94
CA PHE A 6 -33.22 -41.86 36.52
C PHE A 6 -32.35 -43.11 36.30
N LYS A 7 -32.96 -44.30 36.30
CA LYS A 7 -32.34 -45.57 35.90
C LYS A 7 -32.30 -45.67 34.37
N GLY A 8 -31.55 -44.77 33.74
CA GLY A 8 -31.31 -44.77 32.30
C GLY A 8 -29.81 -44.84 31.99
N LYS A 9 -29.25 -46.05 31.95
CA LYS A 9 -28.01 -46.26 31.18
C LYS A 9 -28.40 -46.07 29.71
N SER A 10 -27.94 -44.99 29.08
CA SER A 10 -28.15 -44.80 27.65
C SER A 10 -27.54 -45.97 26.88
N SER A 11 -28.36 -46.69 26.12
CA SER A 11 -28.00 -47.86 25.32
C SER A 11 -27.11 -47.54 24.10
N ILE A 12 -26.60 -46.32 24.01
CA ILE A 12 -25.68 -45.88 22.96
C ILE A 12 -24.29 -46.40 23.31
N ASN A 13 -23.90 -47.51 22.68
CA ASN A 13 -22.55 -48.05 22.83
C ASN A 13 -21.52 -46.98 22.40
N PRO A 14 -20.66 -46.47 23.31
CA PRO A 14 -19.80 -45.32 23.00
C PRO A 14 -18.78 -45.63 21.90
N SER A 15 -18.47 -46.91 21.66
CA SER A 15 -17.61 -47.38 20.58
C SER A 15 -18.15 -47.08 19.18
N SER A 16 -19.47 -47.19 18.96
CA SER A 16 -20.12 -46.92 17.66
C SER A 16 -20.61 -45.48 17.49
N SER A 17 -20.40 -44.62 18.50
CA SER A 17 -20.88 -43.24 18.49
C SER A 17 -20.32 -42.42 17.31
N SER A 18 -21.15 -41.55 16.73
CA SER A 18 -20.75 -40.64 15.63
C SER A 18 -19.69 -39.60 16.06
N SER A 19 -19.46 -39.43 17.35
CA SER A 19 -18.39 -38.60 17.93
C SER A 19 -17.11 -39.38 18.26
N ASN A 20 -17.09 -40.71 18.16
CA ASN A 20 -15.90 -41.52 18.35
C ASN A 20 -15.03 -41.49 17.06
N PRO A 21 -13.81 -40.94 17.09
CA PRO A 21 -12.92 -40.95 15.92
C PRO A 21 -12.40 -42.35 15.57
N ASP A 22 -12.45 -43.29 16.51
CA ASP A 22 -11.87 -44.62 16.40
C ASP A 22 -12.96 -45.71 16.34
N ARG A 23 -14.17 -45.37 15.88
CA ARG A 23 -15.24 -46.34 15.60
C ARG A 23 -14.87 -47.24 14.42
N ALA A 24 -15.32 -48.49 14.44
CA ALA A 24 -15.28 -49.34 13.25
C ALA A 24 -16.14 -48.75 12.13
N LYS A 25 -15.68 -48.87 10.87
CA LYS A 25 -16.50 -48.51 9.70
C LYS A 25 -17.55 -49.61 9.49
N VAL A 26 -18.83 -49.26 9.64
CA VAL A 26 -19.94 -50.14 9.26
C VAL A 26 -20.08 -50.10 7.73
N ALA A 27 -20.13 -51.27 7.09
CA ALA A 27 -20.38 -51.36 5.65
C ALA A 27 -21.76 -50.75 5.30
N GLY A 28 -21.80 -49.85 4.32
CA GLY A 28 -23.01 -49.11 3.91
C GLY A 28 -23.19 -47.69 4.49
N GLY A 29 -22.33 -47.25 5.41
CA GLY A 29 -22.48 -45.97 6.13
C GLY A 29 -22.05 -44.68 5.41
N ASN A 30 -22.45 -44.44 4.16
CA ASN A 30 -21.99 -43.27 3.36
C ASN A 30 -22.31 -41.89 3.97
N ASN A 31 -23.30 -41.79 4.86
CA ASN A 31 -23.69 -40.52 5.52
C ASN A 31 -22.88 -40.19 6.80
N MET A 32 -21.89 -41.00 7.19
CA MET A 32 -21.15 -40.77 8.43
C MET A 32 -19.86 -39.96 8.25
N ARG A 33 -19.57 -39.08 9.21
CA ARG A 33 -18.34 -38.24 9.22
C ARG A 33 -17.07 -39.08 9.34
N ASP A 34 -16.01 -38.62 8.66
CA ASP A 34 -14.65 -39.18 8.74
C ASP A 34 -13.96 -39.00 10.08
N ARG A 35 -13.00 -39.89 10.38
CA ARG A 35 -12.09 -39.81 11.54
C ARG A 35 -11.42 -38.44 11.70
N ALA A 36 -10.93 -37.84 10.60
CA ALA A 36 -10.32 -36.51 10.62
C ALA A 36 -11.35 -35.41 10.97
N THR A 37 -12.53 -35.46 10.35
CA THR A 37 -13.64 -34.54 10.62
C THR A 37 -14.11 -34.63 12.07
N ILE A 38 -14.20 -35.83 12.64
CA ILE A 38 -14.55 -36.05 14.05
C ILE A 38 -13.48 -35.49 14.98
N LYS A 39 -12.18 -35.77 14.75
CA LYS A 39 -11.09 -35.20 15.55
C LYS A 39 -11.14 -33.67 15.54
N ARG A 40 -11.39 -33.05 14.38
CA ARG A 40 -11.57 -31.58 14.25
C ARG A 40 -12.79 -31.07 15.01
N LEU A 41 -13.94 -31.74 14.92
CA LEU A 41 -15.16 -31.31 15.64
C LEU A 41 -15.03 -31.51 17.17
N ASN A 42 -14.35 -32.55 17.60
CA ASN A 42 -14.08 -32.82 19.00
C ASN A 42 -13.11 -31.80 19.61
N MET A 43 -12.24 -31.15 18.81
CA MET A 43 -11.38 -30.03 19.25
C MET A 43 -12.20 -28.92 19.94
N TYR A 44 -13.30 -28.47 19.33
CA TYR A 44 -14.19 -27.43 19.89
C TYR A 44 -14.96 -27.89 21.14
N ARG A 45 -14.91 -29.18 21.49
CA ARG A 45 -15.63 -29.79 22.61
C ARG A 45 -14.69 -30.31 23.71
N GLN A 46 -13.38 -30.15 23.56
CA GLN A 46 -12.43 -30.62 24.55
C GLN A 46 -12.60 -29.87 25.88
N LYS A 47 -12.51 -30.63 26.98
CA LYS A 47 -12.52 -30.11 28.35
C LYS A 47 -11.51 -30.90 29.17
N GLN A 48 -10.94 -30.25 30.18
CA GLN A 48 -10.16 -30.92 31.22
C GLN A 48 -11.00 -32.02 31.89
N ARG A 49 -10.41 -33.20 32.12
CA ARG A 49 -11.11 -34.31 32.80
C ARG A 49 -10.60 -34.43 34.24
N CYS A 50 -11.51 -34.32 35.20
CA CYS A 50 -11.23 -34.51 36.62
C CYS A 50 -11.93 -35.77 37.17
N ASN A 51 -11.44 -36.27 38.31
CA ASN A 51 -12.11 -37.30 39.08
C ASN A 51 -13.22 -36.70 39.98
N LYS A 52 -13.95 -37.55 40.71
CA LYS A 52 -15.01 -37.13 41.65
C LYS A 52 -14.51 -36.20 42.78
N HIS A 53 -13.21 -36.22 43.08
CA HIS A 53 -12.56 -35.39 44.09
C HIS A 53 -11.92 -34.12 43.49
N GLY A 54 -12.26 -33.76 42.25
CA GLY A 54 -11.74 -32.56 41.56
C GLY A 54 -10.30 -32.68 41.03
N LYS A 55 -9.56 -33.76 41.34
CA LYS A 55 -8.18 -33.95 40.86
C LYS A 55 -8.17 -34.19 39.35
N VAL A 56 -7.26 -33.54 38.64
CA VAL A 56 -7.12 -33.62 37.18
C VAL A 56 -6.59 -35.00 36.78
N ILE A 57 -7.36 -35.75 35.99
CA ILE A 57 -6.94 -37.02 35.37
C ILE A 57 -6.26 -36.74 34.02
N ARG A 58 -6.81 -35.82 33.24
CA ARG A 58 -6.27 -35.42 31.94
C ARG A 58 -6.34 -33.90 31.81
N PRO A 59 -5.21 -33.19 31.71
CA PRO A 59 -5.20 -31.76 31.45
C PRO A 59 -5.78 -31.44 30.06
N LEU A 60 -6.11 -30.17 29.84
CA LEU A 60 -6.49 -29.71 28.51
C LEU A 60 -5.29 -29.80 27.54
N GLN A 61 -5.56 -29.91 26.25
CA GLN A 61 -4.51 -29.87 25.23
C GLN A 61 -3.71 -28.56 25.35
N TYR A 62 -2.38 -28.66 25.27
CA TYR A 62 -1.41 -27.57 25.52
C TYR A 62 -1.34 -27.02 26.96
N GLN A 63 -1.94 -27.69 27.95
CA GLN A 63 -1.83 -27.36 29.38
C GLN A 63 -1.16 -28.48 30.21
N SER A 64 -0.28 -29.27 29.58
CA SER A 64 0.52 -30.28 30.27
C SER A 64 1.68 -29.63 31.01
N THR A 65 1.76 -29.85 32.33
CA THR A 65 2.98 -29.56 33.10
C THR A 65 4.00 -30.67 32.89
N VAL A 66 5.26 -30.28 32.68
CA VAL A 66 6.41 -31.21 32.69
C VAL A 66 6.85 -31.51 34.12
N ALA A 67 7.46 -32.68 34.33
CA ALA A 67 7.96 -33.06 35.65
C ALA A 67 9.11 -32.13 36.10
N PRO A 68 9.19 -31.78 37.39
CA PRO A 68 10.37 -31.11 37.95
C PRO A 68 11.64 -31.88 37.61
N GLY A 69 12.68 -31.18 37.13
CA GLY A 69 13.91 -31.81 36.64
C GLY A 69 13.92 -32.16 35.14
N THR A 70 12.85 -31.89 34.38
CA THR A 70 12.90 -31.98 32.91
C THR A 70 13.86 -30.91 32.35
N VAL A 71 15.02 -31.32 31.84
CA VAL A 71 16.04 -30.40 31.30
C VAL A 71 15.93 -30.28 29.79
N ALA A 72 15.75 -29.06 29.27
CA ALA A 72 15.93 -28.77 27.85
C ALA A 72 17.44 -28.66 27.54
N ARG A 73 17.99 -29.60 26.76
CA ARG A 73 19.38 -29.59 26.30
C ARG A 73 19.42 -29.32 24.79
N VAL A 74 20.39 -28.52 24.36
CA VAL A 74 20.73 -28.36 22.94
C VAL A 74 22.00 -29.16 22.69
N GLU A 75 21.95 -30.08 21.74
CA GLU A 75 23.09 -30.92 21.40
C GLU A 75 24.15 -30.12 20.61
N PRO A 76 25.44 -30.19 20.98
CA PRO A 76 26.51 -29.55 20.22
C PRO A 76 26.64 -30.21 18.85
N ASN A 77 26.48 -29.44 17.78
CA ASN A 77 26.53 -29.93 16.41
C ASN A 77 27.32 -28.96 15.52
N ILE A 78 28.27 -29.48 14.74
CA ILE A 78 29.11 -28.66 13.84
C ILE A 78 28.23 -27.91 12.81
N LYS A 79 27.08 -28.48 12.43
CA LYS A 79 26.11 -27.87 11.50
C LYS A 79 25.57 -26.52 11.97
N TRP A 80 25.61 -26.18 13.26
CA TRP A 80 25.22 -24.86 13.77
C TRP A 80 26.14 -23.74 13.28
N PHE A 81 27.40 -24.05 12.95
CA PHE A 81 28.42 -23.08 12.57
C PHE A 81 28.67 -23.02 11.04
N ALA A 82 27.96 -23.85 10.26
CA ALA A 82 28.04 -23.85 8.82
C ALA A 82 27.10 -22.80 8.20
N ASN A 83 27.48 -22.23 7.06
CA ASN A 83 26.62 -21.29 6.32
C ASN A 83 25.34 -21.98 5.85
N THR A 84 24.19 -21.58 6.41
CA THR A 84 22.89 -22.23 6.15
C THR A 84 22.21 -21.78 4.85
N ARG A 85 22.57 -20.60 4.33
CA ARG A 85 22.14 -20.07 3.03
C ARG A 85 23.28 -19.30 2.38
N VAL A 86 23.56 -19.57 1.12
CA VAL A 86 24.58 -18.89 0.30
C VAL A 86 23.95 -18.60 -1.07
N ILE A 87 24.26 -17.46 -1.67
CA ILE A 87 23.83 -17.05 -3.01
C ILE A 87 25.05 -16.61 -3.83
N LYS A 88 25.07 -16.92 -5.13
CA LYS A 88 26.11 -16.44 -6.06
C LYS A 88 25.80 -15.00 -6.48
N GLN A 89 26.82 -14.17 -6.67
CA GLN A 89 26.65 -12.76 -7.05
C GLN A 89 25.86 -12.58 -8.36
N SER A 90 26.14 -13.40 -9.38
CA SER A 90 25.39 -13.35 -10.66
C SER A 90 23.93 -13.75 -10.51
N SER A 91 23.60 -14.68 -9.62
CA SER A 91 22.21 -15.04 -9.29
C SER A 91 21.51 -13.96 -8.47
N LEU A 92 22.26 -13.21 -7.65
CA LEU A 92 21.75 -12.07 -6.89
C LEU A 92 21.41 -10.90 -7.81
N GLN A 93 22.27 -10.58 -8.77
CA GLN A 93 22.04 -9.55 -9.79
C GLN A 93 20.74 -9.86 -10.58
N LYS A 94 20.65 -11.04 -11.20
CA LYS A 94 19.45 -11.48 -11.94
C LYS A 94 18.18 -11.43 -11.09
N PHE A 95 18.26 -11.86 -9.83
CA PHE A 95 17.14 -11.77 -8.89
C PHE A 95 16.72 -10.33 -8.59
N GLN A 96 17.67 -9.39 -8.48
CA GLN A 96 17.37 -7.97 -8.29
C GLN A 96 16.66 -7.38 -9.52
N ASP A 97 17.14 -7.70 -10.73
CA ASP A 97 16.58 -7.20 -11.98
C ASP A 97 15.15 -7.74 -12.21
N GLU A 98 14.97 -9.07 -12.11
CA GLU A 98 13.66 -9.74 -12.27
C GLU A 98 12.62 -9.26 -11.24
N MET A 99 13.00 -9.18 -9.95
CA MET A 99 12.09 -8.71 -8.91
C MET A 99 11.87 -7.19 -8.99
N GLY A 100 12.83 -6.43 -9.51
CA GLY A 100 12.69 -5.01 -9.82
C GLY A 100 11.63 -4.76 -10.89
N ALA A 101 11.66 -5.54 -11.98
CA ALA A 101 10.63 -5.51 -13.01
C ALA A 101 9.26 -5.94 -12.47
N ILE A 102 9.18 -7.05 -11.73
CA ILE A 102 7.91 -7.54 -11.16
C ILE A 102 7.32 -6.58 -10.14
N LYS A 103 8.14 -5.84 -9.37
CA LYS A 103 7.66 -4.86 -8.37
C LYS A 103 7.11 -3.57 -9.01
N LYS A 104 7.46 -3.28 -10.26
CA LYS A 104 6.91 -2.14 -11.02
C LYS A 104 5.54 -2.45 -11.62
N ASP A 105 5.28 -3.70 -12.02
CA ASP A 105 4.02 -4.14 -12.62
C ASP A 105 2.95 -4.39 -11.53
N PRO A 106 1.82 -3.65 -11.50
CA PRO A 106 0.80 -3.78 -10.47
C PRO A 106 -0.07 -5.05 -10.62
N TYR A 107 -0.04 -5.72 -11.78
CA TYR A 107 -0.81 -6.94 -12.05
C TYR A 107 -0.03 -8.23 -11.74
N ARG A 108 1.30 -8.19 -11.75
CA ARG A 108 2.14 -9.34 -11.37
C ARG A 108 2.26 -9.46 -9.85
N VAL A 109 2.13 -10.69 -9.32
CA VAL A 109 2.25 -10.91 -7.87
C VAL A 109 3.17 -12.07 -7.49
N VAL A 110 4.08 -11.80 -6.56
CA VAL A 110 5.02 -12.77 -5.98
C VAL A 110 4.35 -13.58 -4.88
N MET A 111 4.08 -14.86 -5.14
CA MET A 111 3.33 -15.75 -4.23
C MET A 111 4.13 -16.32 -3.05
N LYS A 112 5.42 -16.65 -3.24
CA LYS A 112 6.23 -17.42 -2.26
C LYS A 112 7.36 -16.60 -1.62
N GLN A 113 7.05 -15.37 -1.22
CA GLN A 113 8.03 -14.39 -0.69
C GLN A 113 8.86 -14.93 0.50
N SER A 114 8.29 -15.78 1.36
CA SER A 114 8.99 -16.33 2.54
C SER A 114 10.19 -17.24 2.22
N LYS A 115 10.31 -17.73 0.99
CA LYS A 115 11.49 -18.49 0.53
C LYS A 115 12.56 -17.60 -0.11
N LEU A 116 12.17 -16.45 -0.64
CA LEU A 116 13.03 -15.53 -1.40
C LEU A 116 13.79 -14.57 -0.46
N PRO A 117 15.03 -14.19 -0.78
CA PRO A 117 15.83 -13.29 0.05
C PRO A 117 15.44 -11.82 -0.20
N MET A 118 14.20 -11.45 0.12
CA MET A 118 13.64 -10.11 -0.16
C MET A 118 14.41 -8.95 0.51
N SER A 119 15.21 -9.23 1.55
CA SER A 119 16.10 -8.24 2.18
C SER A 119 17.23 -7.77 1.26
N LEU A 120 17.60 -8.54 0.23
CA LEU A 120 18.66 -8.20 -0.73
C LEU A 120 18.20 -7.27 -1.86
N LEU A 121 16.89 -6.99 -1.94
CA LEU A 121 16.31 -6.06 -2.91
C LEU A 121 16.36 -4.59 -2.48
N HIS A 122 16.56 -4.34 -1.19
CA HIS A 122 16.56 -2.99 -0.64
C HIS A 122 17.99 -2.53 -0.53
N ASP A 123 18.53 -2.08 -1.67
CA ASP A 123 19.87 -1.55 -1.71
C ASP A 123 19.94 -0.32 -0.80
N ARG A 124 20.78 -0.39 0.24
CA ARG A 124 20.94 0.70 1.24
C ARG A 124 21.70 1.90 0.66
N VAL A 125 21.95 1.89 -0.64
CA VAL A 125 22.70 2.87 -1.44
C VAL A 125 21.86 4.13 -1.75
N LYS A 126 20.74 4.35 -1.04
CA LYS A 126 20.23 5.72 -0.84
C LYS A 126 21.21 6.50 0.05
N ALA A 127 22.27 7.00 -0.59
CA ALA A 127 23.20 8.03 -0.14
C ALA A 127 23.23 8.29 1.38
N HIS A 128 23.73 7.31 2.15
CA HIS A 128 24.03 7.51 3.58
C HIS A 128 25.19 8.52 3.80
N ASN A 129 25.78 9.01 2.71
CA ASN A 129 26.74 10.11 2.62
C ASN A 129 26.08 11.51 2.54
N SER A 130 24.75 11.63 2.63
CA SER A 130 24.05 12.92 2.41
C SER A 130 24.33 13.99 3.47
N LYS A 131 24.69 13.59 4.70
CA LYS A 131 25.29 14.47 5.73
C LYS A 131 26.35 13.69 6.51
N VAL A 132 27.53 14.27 6.69
CA VAL A 132 28.53 13.77 7.64
C VAL A 132 27.94 13.83 9.05
N HIS A 133 28.17 12.80 9.86
CA HIS A 133 27.68 12.77 11.24
C HIS A 133 28.50 13.72 12.12
N ILE A 134 28.12 15.00 12.13
CA ILE A 134 28.88 16.09 12.76
C ILE A 134 29.14 15.87 14.26
N LEU A 135 28.33 15.05 14.94
CA LEU A 135 28.51 14.66 16.34
C LEU A 135 29.76 13.78 16.58
N ASP A 136 30.30 13.14 15.54
CA ASP A 136 31.57 12.40 15.64
C ASP A 136 32.79 13.34 15.65
N THR A 137 32.63 14.58 15.14
CA THR A 137 33.68 15.61 15.07
C THR A 137 33.51 16.73 16.09
N GLU A 138 32.27 17.13 16.37
CA GLU A 138 31.90 18.21 17.30
C GLU A 138 30.76 17.72 18.20
N GLY A 139 31.10 17.23 19.39
CA GLY A 139 30.10 16.85 20.40
C GLY A 139 29.52 18.09 21.11
N PHE A 140 28.26 18.03 21.55
CA PHE A 140 27.54 19.17 22.15
C PHE A 140 28.33 19.93 23.24
N GLU A 141 29.01 19.24 24.17
CA GLU A 141 29.84 19.88 25.21
C GLU A 141 31.03 20.69 24.67
N THR A 142 31.54 20.33 23.49
CA THR A 142 32.67 21.01 22.83
C THR A 142 32.23 22.11 21.87
N THR A 143 30.98 22.06 21.40
CA THR A 143 30.38 23.08 20.54
C THR A 143 29.75 24.21 21.35
N PHE A 144 29.07 23.89 22.46
CA PHE A 144 28.33 24.86 23.29
C PHE A 144 28.51 24.60 24.80
N GLY A 145 28.37 25.66 25.60
CA GLY A 145 28.46 25.59 27.07
C GLY A 145 29.87 25.82 27.64
N PRO A 146 30.10 25.55 28.94
CA PRO A 146 31.33 25.96 29.64
C PRO A 146 32.64 25.33 29.12
N LYS A 147 32.54 24.19 28.42
CA LYS A 147 33.68 23.48 27.81
C LYS A 147 33.85 23.79 26.31
N ALA A 148 33.12 24.75 25.77
CA ALA A 148 33.10 25.03 24.34
C ALA A 148 34.49 25.40 23.77
N GLN A 149 34.97 24.53 22.88
CA GLN A 149 36.23 24.68 22.14
C GLN A 149 36.02 25.40 20.80
N ARG A 150 34.79 25.37 20.24
CA ARG A 150 34.47 26.03 18.98
C ARG A 150 34.56 27.56 19.13
N LYS A 151 35.55 28.18 18.45
CA LYS A 151 35.76 29.64 18.45
C LYS A 151 35.26 30.36 17.19
N ARG A 152 35.01 29.62 16.10
CA ARG A 152 34.54 30.18 14.81
C ARG A 152 33.38 29.33 14.27
N PRO A 153 32.40 29.93 13.57
CA PRO A 153 31.41 29.17 12.82
C PRO A 153 32.02 28.59 11.53
N SER A 154 31.59 27.39 11.15
CA SER A 154 31.78 26.87 9.80
C SER A 154 30.70 27.47 8.90
N LEU A 155 30.98 28.63 8.29
CA LEU A 155 30.09 29.24 7.31
C LEU A 155 30.26 28.57 5.94
N MET A 156 29.19 28.49 5.16
CA MET A 156 29.21 28.03 3.76
C MET A 156 29.36 29.19 2.78
N VAL A 157 30.02 30.27 3.24
CA VAL A 157 30.12 31.57 2.59
C VAL A 157 31.58 32.03 2.64
N ALA A 158 32.11 32.53 1.53
CA ALA A 158 33.46 33.05 1.44
C ALA A 158 33.51 34.55 1.76
N ASP A 159 32.66 35.34 1.09
CA ASP A 159 32.68 36.80 1.15
C ASP A 159 31.47 37.41 1.86
N VAL A 160 31.64 38.65 2.35
CA VAL A 160 30.55 39.39 3.03
C VAL A 160 29.40 39.70 2.08
N LYS A 161 29.66 39.83 0.76
CA LYS A 161 28.62 40.07 -0.25
C LYS A 161 27.67 38.89 -0.37
N ASP A 162 28.20 37.68 -0.56
CA ASP A 162 27.40 36.45 -0.62
C ASP A 162 26.58 36.24 0.67
N LEU A 163 27.09 36.69 1.83
CA LEU A 163 26.35 36.62 3.10
C LEU A 163 25.15 37.57 3.11
N VAL A 164 25.29 38.77 2.54
CA VAL A 164 24.19 39.72 2.37
C VAL A 164 23.16 39.18 1.38
N GLU A 165 23.59 38.66 0.24
CA GLU A 165 22.70 38.03 -0.76
C GLU A 165 21.91 36.84 -0.16
N GLN A 166 22.57 35.99 0.65
CA GLN A 166 21.88 34.91 1.37
C GLN A 166 20.92 35.42 2.45
N ALA A 167 21.26 36.51 3.14
CA ALA A 167 20.37 37.13 4.13
C ALA A 167 19.13 37.75 3.49
N GLU A 168 19.30 38.45 2.36
CA GLU A 168 18.20 39.01 1.57
C GLU A 168 17.30 37.90 1.01
N ALA A 169 17.87 36.84 0.42
CA ALA A 169 17.11 35.68 -0.04
C ALA A 169 16.38 34.98 1.11
N SER A 170 17.01 34.82 2.26
CA SER A 170 16.37 34.26 3.46
C SER A 170 15.22 35.14 3.94
N SER A 171 15.37 36.47 3.93
CA SER A 171 14.34 37.42 4.32
C SER A 171 13.16 37.46 3.33
N GLN A 172 13.41 37.26 2.04
CA GLN A 172 12.37 37.13 1.02
C GLN A 172 11.62 35.80 1.11
N SER A 173 12.31 34.72 1.53
CA SER A 173 11.70 33.41 1.77
C SER A 173 10.95 33.28 3.10
N TYR A 174 11.12 34.24 4.01
CA TYR A 174 10.46 34.23 5.32
C TYR A 174 8.99 34.59 5.17
N ASN A 175 8.11 33.73 5.70
CA ASN A 175 6.69 34.02 5.86
C ASN A 175 6.35 33.98 7.35
N ALA A 176 5.80 35.10 7.85
CA ALA A 176 5.38 35.27 9.24
C ALA A 176 4.32 34.25 9.67
N ASP A 177 3.41 33.84 8.77
CA ASP A 177 2.32 32.89 9.06
C ASP A 177 2.85 31.49 9.41
N ASN A 178 4.05 31.15 8.93
CA ASN A 178 4.70 29.86 9.19
C ASN A 178 5.61 29.89 10.44
N ASP A 179 5.81 31.06 11.08
CA ASP A 179 6.71 31.18 12.23
C ASP A 179 5.96 30.95 13.55
N THR A 180 6.05 29.71 14.05
CA THR A 180 5.43 29.33 15.33
C THR A 180 6.02 30.03 16.56
N ASN A 181 7.06 30.85 16.41
CA ASN A 181 7.69 31.62 17.48
C ASN A 181 7.30 33.11 17.42
N LEU A 182 6.56 33.54 16.41
CA LEU A 182 6.04 34.90 16.33
C LEU A 182 5.06 35.12 17.48
N VAL A 183 5.38 36.08 18.35
CA VAL A 183 4.52 36.43 19.49
C VAL A 183 3.36 37.28 18.97
N THR A 184 2.24 36.63 18.66
CA THR A 184 0.98 37.31 18.37
C THR A 184 0.42 37.95 19.64
N GLU A 185 -0.17 39.15 19.52
CA GLU A 185 -0.88 39.78 20.63
C GLU A 185 -2.14 38.97 20.96
N ASP A 186 -2.37 38.63 22.23
CA ASP A 186 -3.57 37.89 22.66
C ASP A 186 -4.79 38.83 22.60
N THR A 187 -5.52 38.77 21.48
CA THR A 187 -6.76 39.52 21.24
C THR A 187 -7.91 39.09 22.17
N GLY A 188 -7.72 38.06 23.00
CA GLY A 188 -8.73 37.47 23.87
C GLY A 188 -9.75 36.59 23.13
N VAL A 189 -9.73 36.58 21.79
CA VAL A 189 -10.59 35.72 20.95
C VAL A 189 -9.87 34.40 20.69
N ARG A 190 -10.57 33.29 20.88
CA ARG A 190 -10.06 31.93 20.61
C ARG A 190 -11.10 31.14 19.85
N GLU A 191 -10.64 30.30 18.92
CA GLU A 191 -11.50 29.38 18.17
C GLU A 191 -12.20 28.38 19.11
N GLU A 192 -13.43 27.99 18.77
CA GLU A 192 -14.17 26.98 19.54
C GLU A 192 -13.50 25.61 19.40
N VAL A 193 -13.57 24.78 20.45
CA VAL A 193 -12.92 23.46 20.46
C VAL A 193 -13.63 22.49 19.52
N ARG A 194 -12.94 22.10 18.44
CA ARG A 194 -13.31 21.03 17.50
C ARG A 194 -14.04 19.85 18.15
N GLU A 195 -15.28 19.63 17.72
CA GLU A 195 -16.21 18.66 18.32
C GLU A 195 -15.63 17.24 18.37
N GLU A 196 -16.02 16.46 19.38
CA GLU A 196 -15.64 15.03 19.46
C GLU A 196 -16.23 14.17 18.34
N ILE A 197 -17.25 14.65 17.61
CA ILE A 197 -17.89 13.86 16.57
C ILE A 197 -17.01 13.70 15.32
N PHE A 198 -16.18 14.69 15.01
CA PHE A 198 -15.19 14.60 13.92
C PHE A 198 -14.07 13.57 14.22
N LYS A 199 -13.87 13.21 15.50
CA LYS A 199 -12.94 12.17 15.95
C LYS A 199 -13.52 10.75 15.82
N LYS A 200 -14.77 10.58 15.36
CA LYS A 200 -15.34 9.25 15.04
C LYS A 200 -14.61 8.63 13.84
N GLY A 201 -14.58 7.31 13.77
CA GLY A 201 -13.76 6.58 12.78
C GLY A 201 -12.27 6.46 13.13
N GLN A 202 -11.70 7.39 13.88
CA GLN A 202 -10.28 7.39 14.29
C GLN A 202 -9.99 6.60 15.59
N SER A 203 -11.02 6.02 16.23
CA SER A 203 -10.87 5.33 17.53
C SER A 203 -9.92 4.12 17.50
N LYS A 204 -9.06 3.99 18.53
CA LYS A 204 -8.17 2.83 18.74
C LYS A 204 -8.88 1.47 18.65
N ARG A 205 -10.16 1.40 19.02
CA ARG A 205 -10.99 0.19 18.84
C ARG A 205 -11.16 -0.16 17.36
N ILE A 206 -11.56 0.81 16.54
CA ILE A 206 -11.82 0.63 15.11
C ILE A 206 -10.54 0.25 14.38
N TRP A 207 -9.43 0.94 14.68
CA TRP A 207 -8.09 0.57 14.19
C TRP A 207 -7.67 -0.84 14.63
N GLY A 208 -7.99 -1.24 15.87
CA GLY A 208 -7.76 -2.61 16.35
C GLY A 208 -8.56 -3.67 15.59
N GLU A 209 -9.79 -3.36 15.15
CA GLU A 209 -10.58 -4.24 14.27
C GLU A 209 -9.99 -4.29 12.86
N LEU A 210 -9.66 -3.13 12.28
CA LEU A 210 -9.02 -3.02 10.96
C LEU A 210 -7.75 -3.87 10.86
N TYR A 211 -6.83 -3.76 11.83
CA TYR A 211 -5.60 -4.55 11.78
C TYR A 211 -5.85 -6.06 11.94
N LYS A 212 -6.91 -6.50 12.62
CA LYS A 212 -7.32 -7.93 12.64
C LYS A 212 -7.84 -8.38 11.26
N VAL A 213 -8.65 -7.56 10.60
CA VAL A 213 -9.16 -7.83 9.24
C VAL A 213 -7.99 -7.91 8.26
N ILE A 214 -7.10 -6.92 8.28
CA ILE A 214 -5.88 -6.90 7.46
C ILE A 214 -4.99 -8.10 7.77
N ASP A 215 -4.86 -8.54 9.02
CA ASP A 215 -4.02 -9.70 9.36
C ASP A 215 -4.63 -11.04 8.96
N SER A 216 -5.94 -11.19 9.10
CA SER A 216 -6.67 -12.42 8.79
C SER A 216 -6.98 -12.63 7.31
N SER A 217 -6.84 -11.58 6.47
CA SER A 217 -7.09 -11.64 5.03
C SER A 217 -5.84 -12.00 4.22
N ASP A 218 -6.03 -12.69 3.11
CA ASP A 218 -5.02 -12.92 2.07
C ASP A 218 -5.11 -11.83 0.98
N VAL A 219 -6.34 -11.43 0.66
CA VAL A 219 -6.69 -10.38 -0.29
C VAL A 219 -7.39 -9.25 0.47
N VAL A 220 -6.97 -8.01 0.24
CA VAL A 220 -7.58 -6.80 0.79
C VAL A 220 -8.22 -6.03 -0.36
N ILE A 221 -9.52 -5.80 -0.27
CA ILE A 221 -10.28 -4.95 -1.19
C ILE A 221 -10.51 -3.61 -0.49
N GLN A 222 -10.03 -2.53 -1.08
CA GLN A 222 -10.32 -1.18 -0.64
C GLN A 222 -11.47 -0.61 -1.47
N VAL A 223 -12.60 -0.36 -0.81
CA VAL A 223 -13.79 0.21 -1.44
C VAL A 223 -13.72 1.73 -1.35
N LEU A 224 -13.87 2.38 -2.49
CA LEU A 224 -13.83 3.84 -2.70
C LEU A 224 -15.21 4.33 -3.16
N ASP A 225 -15.54 5.59 -2.89
CA ASP A 225 -16.75 6.24 -3.45
C ASP A 225 -16.39 6.83 -4.81
N ALA A 226 -17.12 6.46 -5.87
CA ALA A 226 -16.79 6.86 -7.23
C ALA A 226 -16.93 8.37 -7.49
N ARG A 227 -17.66 9.11 -6.65
CA ARG A 227 -17.81 10.57 -6.74
C ARG A 227 -16.55 11.33 -6.31
N ASP A 228 -15.81 10.78 -5.35
CA ASP A 228 -14.51 11.29 -4.88
C ASP A 228 -13.63 10.11 -4.43
N PRO A 229 -12.95 9.44 -5.38
CA PRO A 229 -12.12 8.30 -5.06
C PRO A 229 -10.79 8.71 -4.40
N MET A 230 -10.32 9.94 -4.56
CA MET A 230 -9.09 10.43 -3.92
C MET A 230 -9.31 10.78 -2.45
N GLY A 231 -10.35 11.55 -2.12
CA GLY A 231 -10.67 11.88 -0.74
C GLY A 231 -11.17 10.70 0.10
N THR A 232 -11.58 9.59 -0.53
CA THR A 232 -11.92 8.31 0.13
C THR A 232 -10.81 7.24 0.07
N ARG A 233 -9.65 7.53 -0.55
CA ARG A 233 -8.46 6.67 -0.59
C ARG A 233 -7.66 6.76 0.71
N SER A 234 -6.74 5.82 0.96
CA SER A 234 -5.92 5.81 2.17
C SER A 234 -4.49 5.33 1.95
N THR A 235 -3.68 6.21 1.37
CA THR A 235 -2.23 6.08 1.17
C THR A 235 -1.49 5.53 2.39
N SER A 236 -1.90 5.90 3.61
CA SER A 236 -1.36 5.37 4.87
C SER A 236 -1.49 3.85 5.05
N ILE A 237 -2.62 3.24 4.65
CA ILE A 237 -2.77 1.77 4.69
C ILE A 237 -1.99 1.13 3.55
N GLU A 238 -2.00 1.74 2.38
CA GLU A 238 -1.28 1.25 1.21
C GLU A 238 0.23 1.17 1.47
N ALA A 239 0.80 2.22 2.07
CA ALA A 239 2.18 2.26 2.52
C ALA A 239 2.46 1.20 3.61
N TYR A 240 1.55 1.01 4.57
CA TYR A 240 1.64 -0.04 5.58
C TYR A 240 1.63 -1.45 4.97
N LEU A 241 0.72 -1.72 4.02
CA LEU A 241 0.64 -3.01 3.32
C LEU A 241 1.89 -3.25 2.46
N LYS A 242 2.32 -2.28 1.65
CA LYS A 242 3.53 -2.35 0.83
C LYS A 242 4.79 -2.60 1.66
N LYS A 243 4.88 -2.04 2.87
CA LYS A 243 6.04 -2.17 3.77
C LYS A 243 6.02 -3.43 4.64
N GLU A 244 4.93 -3.67 5.36
CA GLU A 244 4.87 -4.70 6.41
C GLU A 244 4.23 -6.02 5.94
N LYS A 245 3.39 -5.99 4.88
CA LYS A 245 2.56 -7.13 4.44
C LYS A 245 2.53 -7.30 2.92
N SER A 246 3.70 -7.20 2.28
CA SER A 246 3.90 -7.26 0.82
C SER A 246 3.44 -8.54 0.12
N TRP A 247 3.11 -9.60 0.85
CA TRP A 247 2.52 -10.84 0.33
C TRP A 247 0.99 -10.82 0.21
N LYS A 248 0.34 -9.71 0.59
CA LYS A 248 -1.11 -9.55 0.52
C LYS A 248 -1.48 -8.77 -0.74
N HIS A 249 -2.56 -9.21 -1.38
CA HIS A 249 -3.05 -8.59 -2.61
C HIS A 249 -3.92 -7.38 -2.23
N LEU A 250 -3.64 -6.22 -2.82
CA LEU A 250 -4.49 -5.03 -2.68
C LEU A 250 -5.19 -4.76 -4.02
N ILE A 251 -6.50 -4.52 -3.95
CA ILE A 251 -7.39 -4.31 -5.10
C ILE A 251 -8.32 -3.15 -4.75
N PHE A 252 -8.58 -2.24 -5.69
CA PHE A 252 -9.58 -1.19 -5.50
C PHE A 252 -10.93 -1.56 -6.10
N VAL A 253 -12.01 -1.17 -5.43
CA VAL A 253 -13.38 -1.25 -5.94
C VAL A 253 -14.00 0.14 -5.85
N LEU A 254 -14.19 0.78 -7.00
CA LEU A 254 -14.99 1.99 -7.13
C LEU A 254 -16.45 1.59 -7.02
N ASN A 255 -17.12 2.01 -5.95
CA ASN A 255 -18.53 1.75 -5.73
C ASN A 255 -19.34 3.05 -5.88
N LYS A 256 -20.65 2.92 -6.13
CA LYS A 256 -21.58 4.02 -6.45
C LYS A 256 -21.39 4.62 -7.86
N CYS A 257 -20.97 3.81 -8.83
CA CYS A 257 -20.83 4.24 -10.23
C CYS A 257 -22.15 4.68 -10.89
N ASP A 258 -23.29 4.36 -10.27
CA ASP A 258 -24.63 4.86 -10.62
C ASP A 258 -24.83 6.35 -10.33
N LEU A 259 -24.02 6.97 -9.47
CA LEU A 259 -24.15 8.39 -9.09
C LEU A 259 -23.33 9.34 -9.96
N ILE A 260 -22.63 8.83 -10.99
CA ILE A 260 -21.70 9.60 -11.85
C ILE A 260 -21.85 9.19 -13.32
N PRO A 261 -21.42 10.02 -14.30
CA PRO A 261 -21.43 9.63 -15.70
C PRO A 261 -20.52 8.42 -15.99
N ALA A 262 -20.88 7.62 -16.99
CA ALA A 262 -20.13 6.41 -17.36
C ALA A 262 -18.68 6.72 -17.81
N TRP A 263 -18.46 7.85 -18.49
CA TRP A 263 -17.11 8.27 -18.92
C TRP A 263 -16.21 8.60 -17.72
N VAL A 264 -16.75 9.26 -16.69
CA VAL A 264 -16.05 9.56 -15.42
C VAL A 264 -15.63 8.26 -14.73
N THR A 265 -16.53 7.27 -14.68
CA THR A 265 -16.22 5.94 -14.16
C THR A 265 -15.09 5.26 -14.94
N LYS A 266 -15.19 5.20 -16.29
CA LYS A 266 -14.18 4.60 -17.17
C LYS A 266 -12.80 5.24 -16.96
N ARG A 267 -12.76 6.56 -16.80
CA ARG A 267 -11.52 7.32 -16.62
C ARG A 267 -10.90 7.16 -15.24
N TRP A 268 -11.69 7.16 -14.16
CA TRP A 268 -11.16 6.83 -12.82
C TRP A 268 -10.62 5.39 -12.75
N VAL A 269 -11.28 4.42 -13.41
CA VAL A 269 -10.73 3.07 -13.55
C VAL A 269 -9.38 3.10 -14.28
N ALA A 270 -9.25 3.85 -15.38
CA ALA A 270 -7.99 3.94 -16.13
C ALA A 270 -6.85 4.55 -15.28
N VAL A 271 -7.09 5.69 -14.62
CA VAL A 271 -6.09 6.36 -13.75
C VAL A 271 -5.63 5.44 -12.62
N LEU A 272 -6.56 4.86 -11.87
CA LEU A 272 -6.21 4.04 -10.71
C LEU A 272 -5.58 2.69 -11.08
N SER A 273 -5.90 2.15 -12.26
CA SER A 273 -5.36 0.89 -12.77
C SER A 273 -3.85 0.92 -13.03
N GLN A 274 -3.28 2.12 -13.17
CA GLN A 274 -1.83 2.32 -13.24
C GLN A 274 -1.11 1.93 -11.93
N GLU A 275 -1.80 2.02 -10.78
CA GLU A 275 -1.22 1.73 -9.46
C GLU A 275 -1.63 0.37 -8.88
N TYR A 276 -2.90 -0.02 -9.03
CA TYR A 276 -3.43 -1.29 -8.55
C TYR A 276 -4.60 -1.75 -9.44
N PRO A 277 -4.87 -3.06 -9.54
CA PRO A 277 -6.08 -3.55 -10.21
C PRO A 277 -7.34 -2.93 -9.63
N THR A 278 -8.14 -2.27 -10.47
CA THR A 278 -9.39 -1.61 -10.07
C THR A 278 -10.60 -2.17 -10.80
N LEU A 279 -11.76 -2.15 -10.13
CA LEU A 279 -13.04 -2.55 -10.70
C LEU A 279 -14.11 -1.51 -10.35
N ALA A 280 -14.95 -1.15 -11.33
CA ALA A 280 -16.17 -0.41 -11.11
C ALA A 280 -17.30 -1.35 -10.62
N PHE A 281 -18.17 -0.84 -9.76
CA PHE A 281 -19.19 -1.63 -9.07
C PHE A 281 -20.43 -0.78 -8.73
N HIS A 282 -21.61 -1.38 -8.85
CA HIS A 282 -22.85 -0.84 -8.31
C HIS A 282 -23.49 -1.88 -7.39
N ALA A 283 -23.56 -1.55 -6.11
CA ALA A 283 -23.99 -2.46 -5.05
C ALA A 283 -25.51 -2.42 -4.82
N SER A 284 -26.25 -3.12 -5.69
CA SER A 284 -27.68 -3.44 -5.50
C SER A 284 -27.90 -4.95 -5.35
N LEU A 285 -29.07 -5.35 -4.83
CA LEU A 285 -29.49 -6.76 -4.75
C LEU A 285 -30.18 -7.26 -6.03
N THR A 286 -30.82 -6.34 -6.77
CA THR A 286 -31.60 -6.65 -7.98
C THR A 286 -30.80 -6.37 -9.24
N ASN A 287 -30.41 -5.11 -9.46
CA ASN A 287 -29.66 -4.67 -10.63
C ASN A 287 -28.21 -4.32 -10.24
N SER A 288 -27.29 -5.28 -10.26
CA SER A 288 -25.90 -5.08 -9.81
C SER A 288 -24.90 -4.99 -10.97
N PHE A 289 -24.05 -3.96 -10.99
CA PHE A 289 -22.91 -3.87 -11.92
C PHE A 289 -21.60 -4.40 -11.30
N GLY A 290 -20.72 -4.99 -12.10
CA GLY A 290 -19.38 -5.44 -11.68
C GLY A 290 -19.32 -6.74 -10.86
N LYS A 291 -20.47 -7.30 -10.43
CA LYS A 291 -20.57 -8.53 -9.63
C LYS A 291 -19.86 -9.73 -10.26
N GLY A 292 -20.06 -9.97 -11.56
CA GLY A 292 -19.43 -11.09 -12.28
C GLY A 292 -17.91 -10.98 -12.29
N SER A 293 -17.40 -9.81 -12.69
CA SER A 293 -15.98 -9.45 -12.74
C SER A 293 -15.29 -9.67 -11.38
N LEU A 294 -15.90 -9.19 -10.29
CA LEU A 294 -15.36 -9.35 -8.94
C LEU A 294 -15.35 -10.81 -8.48
N ILE A 295 -16.40 -11.60 -8.79
CA ILE A 295 -16.42 -13.04 -8.50
C ILE A 295 -15.34 -13.78 -9.31
N GLN A 296 -15.15 -13.42 -10.58
CA GLN A 296 -14.11 -14.00 -11.43
C GLN A 296 -12.71 -13.72 -10.91
N LEU A 297 -12.41 -12.47 -10.54
CA LEU A 297 -11.14 -12.06 -9.92
C LEU A 297 -10.89 -12.83 -8.61
N LEU A 298 -11.89 -12.94 -7.73
CA LEU A 298 -11.78 -13.74 -6.51
C LEU A 298 -11.60 -15.25 -6.79
N ARG A 299 -12.16 -15.78 -7.88
CA ARG A 299 -11.91 -17.16 -8.34
C ARG A 299 -10.48 -17.34 -8.90
N GLN A 300 -9.89 -16.33 -9.52
CA GLN A 300 -8.49 -16.36 -9.96
C GLN A 300 -7.55 -16.45 -8.76
N PHE A 301 -7.71 -15.60 -7.73
CA PHE A 301 -6.99 -15.76 -6.45
C PHE A 301 -7.30 -17.12 -5.79
N GLY A 302 -8.53 -17.61 -5.93
CA GLY A 302 -8.97 -18.97 -5.62
C GLY A 302 -8.09 -20.09 -6.22
N LYS A 303 -7.72 -19.96 -7.49
CA LYS A 303 -6.81 -20.89 -8.18
C LYS A 303 -5.35 -20.67 -7.76
N LEU A 304 -4.95 -19.41 -7.58
CA LEU A 304 -3.57 -19.02 -7.26
C LEU A 304 -3.11 -19.55 -5.89
N HIS A 305 -3.93 -19.42 -4.84
CA HIS A 305 -3.65 -20.00 -3.51
C HIS A 305 -4.25 -21.41 -3.39
N THR A 306 -3.75 -22.36 -4.18
CA THR A 306 -4.15 -23.78 -4.10
C THR A 306 -3.52 -24.51 -2.90
N ASP A 307 -2.40 -24.02 -2.37
CA ASP A 307 -1.80 -24.48 -1.11
C ASP A 307 -2.70 -24.24 0.11
N LYS A 308 -3.51 -23.16 0.07
CA LYS A 308 -4.50 -22.84 1.09
C LYS A 308 -5.84 -23.50 0.81
N LYS A 309 -6.37 -24.18 1.84
CA LYS A 309 -7.71 -24.81 1.80
C LYS A 309 -8.82 -23.79 1.56
N GLN A 310 -8.63 -22.58 2.04
CA GLN A 310 -9.57 -21.46 2.00
C GLN A 310 -8.81 -20.14 1.95
N ILE A 311 -9.45 -19.11 1.41
CA ILE A 311 -8.91 -17.77 1.24
C ILE A 311 -9.84 -16.79 1.93
N SER A 312 -9.27 -15.79 2.59
CA SER A 312 -10.01 -14.73 3.26
C SER A 312 -9.81 -13.38 2.57
N VAL A 313 -10.91 -12.70 2.27
CA VAL A 313 -10.97 -11.42 1.54
C VAL A 313 -11.49 -10.35 2.49
N GLY A 314 -10.66 -9.38 2.86
CA GLY A 314 -11.04 -8.28 3.75
C GLY A 314 -11.51 -7.05 2.99
N PHE A 315 -12.66 -6.48 3.35
CA PHE A 315 -13.13 -5.22 2.80
C PHE A 315 -12.74 -4.06 3.73
N ILE A 316 -12.00 -3.08 3.22
CA ILE A 316 -11.58 -1.86 3.93
C ILE A 316 -12.04 -0.61 3.18
N GLY A 317 -11.94 0.56 3.80
CA GLY A 317 -12.34 1.85 3.22
C GLY A 317 -13.16 2.72 4.19
N TYR A 318 -13.42 3.96 3.79
CA TYR A 318 -14.14 4.97 4.59
C TYR A 318 -15.55 4.50 5.03
N PRO A 319 -16.15 5.12 6.06
CA PRO A 319 -17.60 5.02 6.30
C PRO A 319 -18.41 5.31 5.04
N ASN A 320 -19.63 4.78 4.93
CA ASN A 320 -20.60 5.08 3.87
C ASN A 320 -20.19 4.86 2.39
N VAL A 321 -18.99 4.35 2.08
CA VAL A 321 -18.58 3.91 0.72
C VAL A 321 -19.33 2.66 0.22
N GLY A 322 -20.02 1.92 1.09
CA GLY A 322 -20.86 0.78 0.72
C GLY A 322 -20.26 -0.63 0.87
N LYS A 323 -19.18 -0.81 1.67
CA LYS A 323 -18.54 -2.13 1.94
C LYS A 323 -19.54 -3.26 2.20
N SER A 324 -20.43 -3.09 3.17
CA SER A 324 -21.44 -4.08 3.56
C SER A 324 -22.50 -4.31 2.46
N SER A 325 -22.77 -3.30 1.61
CA SER A 325 -23.63 -3.43 0.44
C SER A 325 -22.98 -4.31 -0.64
N VAL A 326 -21.70 -4.10 -0.95
CA VAL A 326 -20.93 -4.93 -1.91
C VAL A 326 -20.96 -6.40 -1.48
N ILE A 327 -20.79 -6.69 -0.19
CA ILE A 327 -20.89 -8.05 0.36
C ILE A 327 -22.30 -8.64 0.17
N ASN A 328 -23.35 -7.87 0.42
CA ASN A 328 -24.74 -8.31 0.22
C ASN A 328 -25.05 -8.60 -1.25
N THR A 329 -24.57 -7.76 -2.18
CA THR A 329 -24.66 -7.97 -3.64
C THR A 329 -23.94 -9.25 -4.08
N LEU A 330 -22.71 -9.47 -3.60
CA LEU A 330 -21.95 -10.72 -3.85
C LEU A 330 -22.70 -11.95 -3.33
N ARG A 331 -23.40 -11.83 -2.19
CA ARG A 331 -24.23 -12.91 -1.62
C ARG A 331 -25.63 -13.06 -2.23
N SER A 332 -26.08 -12.13 -3.09
CA SER A 332 -27.49 -12.04 -3.55
C SER A 332 -28.52 -12.01 -2.41
N LYS A 333 -28.12 -11.58 -1.21
CA LYS A 333 -28.98 -11.58 -0.01
C LYS A 333 -28.47 -10.56 1.01
N LYS A 334 -29.39 -9.94 1.75
CA LYS A 334 -29.07 -9.16 2.95
C LYS A 334 -28.50 -10.08 4.05
N VAL A 335 -27.18 -10.01 4.25
CA VAL A 335 -26.42 -10.74 5.28
C VAL A 335 -25.82 -9.75 6.27
N CYS A 336 -25.20 -8.67 5.79
CA CYS A 336 -24.79 -7.53 6.59
C CYS A 336 -25.98 -6.57 6.80
N ASN A 337 -26.03 -5.92 7.97
CA ASN A 337 -26.83 -4.71 8.12
C ASN A 337 -26.25 -3.59 7.25
N VAL A 338 -27.14 -2.75 6.72
CA VAL A 338 -26.80 -1.59 5.89
C VAL A 338 -27.82 -0.49 6.24
N ALA A 339 -27.31 0.72 6.44
CA ALA A 339 -28.06 1.95 6.64
C ALA A 339 -27.31 3.10 5.93
N PRO A 340 -27.98 4.22 5.57
CA PRO A 340 -27.30 5.41 5.07
C PRO A 340 -26.51 6.14 6.17
N LEU A 341 -26.74 5.82 7.45
CA LEU A 341 -26.04 6.42 8.58
C LEU A 341 -24.65 5.81 8.78
N ALA A 342 -23.67 6.68 9.01
CA ALA A 342 -22.32 6.26 9.35
C ALA A 342 -22.28 5.44 10.66
N GLY A 343 -21.43 4.41 10.68
CA GLY A 343 -21.16 3.62 11.90
C GLY A 343 -22.10 2.44 12.19
N GLU A 344 -22.90 1.98 11.21
CA GLU A 344 -23.74 0.79 11.35
C GLU A 344 -22.90 -0.48 11.64
N THR A 345 -21.89 -0.77 10.82
CA THR A 345 -20.94 -1.88 11.03
C THR A 345 -19.91 -1.49 12.12
N LYS A 346 -20.02 -2.11 13.31
CA LYS A 346 -19.24 -1.77 14.53
C LYS A 346 -18.16 -2.79 14.92
N VAL A 347 -18.19 -3.98 14.33
CA VAL A 347 -17.33 -5.14 14.63
C VAL A 347 -17.14 -5.92 13.33
N TRP A 348 -15.97 -6.52 13.13
CA TRP A 348 -15.73 -7.40 11.98
C TRP A 348 -16.58 -8.68 11.99
N GLN A 349 -16.90 -9.22 10.81
CA GLN A 349 -17.70 -10.44 10.67
C GLN A 349 -17.26 -11.29 9.46
N TYR A 350 -17.27 -12.61 9.63
CA TYR A 350 -16.94 -13.58 8.58
C TYR A 350 -18.19 -14.06 7.82
N ILE A 351 -18.14 -14.00 6.49
CA ILE A 351 -19.26 -14.33 5.60
C ILE A 351 -18.77 -15.29 4.51
N THR A 352 -19.45 -16.43 4.36
CA THR A 352 -19.11 -17.49 3.40
C THR A 352 -19.64 -17.20 2.00
N LEU A 353 -18.82 -16.70 1.06
CA LEU A 353 -19.25 -16.55 -0.34
C LEU A 353 -19.31 -17.91 -1.05
N MET A 354 -18.24 -18.70 -0.93
CA MET A 354 -18.12 -20.06 -1.47
C MET A 354 -17.43 -20.96 -0.45
N ARG A 355 -17.43 -22.29 -0.66
CA ARG A 355 -16.76 -23.25 0.24
C ARG A 355 -15.26 -22.96 0.47
N ARG A 356 -14.60 -22.28 -0.47
CA ARG A 356 -13.18 -21.86 -0.38
C ARG A 356 -12.97 -20.37 -0.11
N ILE A 357 -13.99 -19.51 -0.23
CA ILE A 357 -13.81 -18.05 -0.19
C ILE A 357 -14.67 -17.46 0.94
N PHE A 358 -13.99 -16.88 1.92
CA PHE A 358 -14.57 -16.13 3.02
C PHE A 358 -14.38 -14.63 2.80
N LEU A 359 -15.45 -13.86 2.97
CA LEU A 359 -15.42 -12.40 2.99
C LEU A 359 -15.38 -11.94 4.45
N ILE A 360 -14.69 -10.84 4.72
CA ILE A 360 -14.59 -10.21 6.04
C ILE A 360 -15.04 -8.76 5.89
N ASP A 361 -16.15 -8.43 6.54
CA ASP A 361 -16.63 -7.05 6.64
C ASP A 361 -15.88 -6.32 7.77
N CYS A 362 -15.68 -5.01 7.62
CA CYS A 362 -14.90 -4.17 8.55
C CYS A 362 -15.67 -2.88 8.87
N PRO A 363 -15.63 -2.36 10.12
CA PRO A 363 -16.02 -0.98 10.38
C PRO A 363 -15.31 0.00 9.45
N GLY A 364 -15.98 1.10 9.09
CA GLY A 364 -15.35 2.20 8.36
C GLY A 364 -14.27 2.88 9.20
N VAL A 365 -13.12 3.14 8.58
CA VAL A 365 -11.97 3.78 9.22
C VAL A 365 -11.72 5.12 8.56
N VAL A 366 -11.39 6.11 9.38
CA VAL A 366 -11.01 7.45 8.94
C VAL A 366 -9.58 7.70 9.39
N TYR A 367 -8.80 8.31 8.51
CA TYR A 367 -7.40 8.60 8.74
C TYR A 367 -7.27 9.99 9.35
N PRO A 368 -6.27 10.21 10.23
CA PRO A 368 -5.90 11.56 10.62
C PRO A 368 -5.15 12.20 9.44
N SER A 369 -5.93 12.69 8.47
CA SER A 369 -5.51 13.65 7.45
C SER A 369 -5.82 15.06 7.93
N GLU A 370 -5.19 16.07 7.33
CA GLU A 370 -5.52 17.49 7.54
C GLU A 370 -6.76 17.90 6.74
N ASP A 371 -7.82 17.07 6.83
CA ASP A 371 -9.13 17.29 6.23
C ASP A 371 -9.90 18.36 7.04
N SER A 372 -10.55 19.30 6.33
CA SER A 372 -11.47 20.28 6.93
C SER A 372 -12.66 19.58 7.61
N GLU A 373 -13.37 20.29 8.49
CA GLU A 373 -14.59 19.75 9.12
C GLU A 373 -15.65 19.43 8.07
N SER A 374 -15.87 20.36 7.14
CA SER A 374 -16.78 20.22 6.00
C SER A 374 -16.42 19.01 5.14
N ASP A 375 -15.14 18.72 4.88
CA ASP A 375 -14.74 17.50 4.16
C ASP A 375 -15.16 16.21 4.86
N ILE A 376 -14.99 16.15 6.19
CA ILE A 376 -15.37 14.97 6.98
C ILE A 376 -16.90 14.76 6.96
N VAL A 377 -17.69 15.85 6.97
CA VAL A 377 -19.17 15.78 6.81
C VAL A 377 -19.55 15.33 5.41
N LEU A 378 -18.98 15.92 4.37
CA LEU A 378 -19.32 15.66 2.97
C LEU A 378 -18.88 14.27 2.49
N LYS A 379 -17.78 13.72 3.04
CA LYS A 379 -17.35 12.32 2.87
C LYS A 379 -18.25 11.31 3.61
N GLY A 380 -19.23 11.76 4.40
CA GLY A 380 -20.20 10.87 5.07
C GLY A 380 -19.65 10.10 6.27
N VAL A 381 -18.68 10.68 6.99
CA VAL A 381 -18.10 10.09 8.22
C VAL A 381 -19.01 10.29 9.43
N VAL A 382 -19.64 11.47 9.50
CA VAL A 382 -20.36 11.98 10.67
C VAL A 382 -21.88 11.83 10.48
N GLN A 383 -22.59 11.59 11.59
CA GLN A 383 -24.06 11.59 11.62
C GLN A 383 -24.54 13.04 11.69
N VAL A 384 -25.16 13.50 10.61
CA VAL A 384 -25.59 14.88 10.37
C VAL A 384 -26.53 15.41 11.47
N GLU A 385 -27.33 14.53 12.08
CA GLU A 385 -28.29 14.88 13.13
C GLU A 385 -27.63 15.51 14.37
N LYS A 386 -26.35 15.15 14.63
CA LYS A 386 -25.61 15.47 15.85
C LYS A 386 -24.65 16.66 15.74
N ILE A 387 -24.50 17.22 14.54
CA ILE A 387 -23.73 18.45 14.32
C ILE A 387 -24.49 19.61 14.98
N LYS A 388 -23.77 20.48 15.69
CA LYS A 388 -24.31 21.69 16.35
C LYS A 388 -24.76 22.72 15.31
N ASN A 389 -23.85 23.19 14.47
CA ASN A 389 -24.06 24.20 13.43
C ASN A 389 -23.97 23.56 12.03
N PRO A 390 -25.05 22.97 11.48
CA PRO A 390 -25.01 22.31 10.18
C PRO A 390 -24.95 23.28 8.98
N GLU A 391 -25.26 24.56 9.19
CA GLU A 391 -25.31 25.60 8.15
C GLU A 391 -23.94 25.98 7.59
N GLU A 392 -22.90 26.01 8.43
CA GLU A 392 -21.50 26.30 8.06
C GLU A 392 -20.96 25.36 6.97
N HIS A 393 -21.48 24.14 6.86
CA HIS A 393 -21.05 23.17 5.87
C HIS A 393 -21.78 23.28 4.52
N ILE A 394 -22.82 24.12 4.40
CA ILE A 394 -23.64 24.24 3.20
C ILE A 394 -22.91 25.00 2.10
N GLU A 395 -22.06 25.98 2.42
CA GLU A 395 -21.26 26.68 1.41
C GLU A 395 -20.38 25.69 0.63
N ALA A 396 -19.73 24.75 1.30
CA ALA A 396 -18.92 23.70 0.68
C ALA A 396 -19.75 22.71 -0.17
N VAL A 397 -21.07 22.59 0.05
CA VAL A 397 -21.98 21.86 -0.85
C VAL A 397 -22.20 22.66 -2.13
N LEU A 398 -22.53 23.96 -1.99
CA LEU A 398 -22.83 24.86 -3.11
C LEU A 398 -21.61 25.11 -4.01
N GLN A 399 -20.39 25.10 -3.44
CA GLN A 399 -19.14 25.19 -4.20
C GLN A 399 -18.83 23.91 -5.01
N ARG A 400 -19.35 22.74 -4.62
CA ARG A 400 -19.01 21.43 -5.23
C ARG A 400 -20.06 20.91 -6.19
N ALA A 401 -21.34 21.20 -5.98
CA ALA A 401 -22.41 20.90 -6.93
C ALA A 401 -22.64 22.08 -7.87
N LYS A 402 -22.82 21.81 -9.17
CA LYS A 402 -23.22 22.85 -10.12
C LYS A 402 -24.55 23.48 -9.69
N PRO A 403 -24.72 24.81 -9.78
CA PRO A 403 -25.98 25.48 -9.45
C PRO A 403 -27.19 24.87 -10.18
N GLU A 404 -27.04 24.51 -11.45
CA GLU A 404 -28.10 23.91 -12.28
C GLU A 404 -28.71 22.63 -11.66
N TYR A 405 -27.87 21.76 -11.07
CA TYR A 405 -28.33 20.54 -10.41
C TYR A 405 -29.07 20.83 -9.10
N ILE A 406 -28.68 21.88 -8.39
CA ILE A 406 -29.34 22.33 -7.15
C ILE A 406 -30.69 22.98 -7.50
N GLN A 407 -30.73 23.82 -8.55
CA GLN A 407 -31.95 24.41 -9.11
C GLN A 407 -32.94 23.32 -9.53
N LYS A 408 -32.49 22.30 -10.28
CA LYS A 408 -33.33 21.17 -10.72
C LYS A 408 -33.87 20.34 -9.55
N THR A 409 -33.02 20.09 -8.55
CA THR A 409 -33.35 19.25 -7.36
C THR A 409 -34.33 19.93 -6.41
N TYR A 410 -34.06 21.20 -6.06
CA TYR A 410 -34.84 21.94 -5.05
C TYR A 410 -35.88 22.89 -5.66
N ARG A 411 -35.82 23.18 -6.97
CA ARG A 411 -36.68 24.15 -7.69
C ARG A 411 -36.67 25.54 -7.05
N ILE A 412 -35.47 26.03 -6.78
CA ILE A 412 -35.16 27.40 -6.36
C ILE A 412 -34.40 28.04 -7.54
N PRO A 413 -34.84 29.18 -8.10
CA PRO A 413 -34.25 29.70 -9.34
C PRO A 413 -32.85 30.29 -9.13
N THR A 414 -32.65 31.13 -8.12
CA THR A 414 -31.37 31.80 -7.85
C THR A 414 -31.17 32.04 -6.35
N TRP A 415 -29.92 31.97 -5.92
CA TRP A 415 -29.47 32.37 -4.58
C TRP A 415 -28.16 33.15 -4.67
N THR A 416 -27.88 33.98 -3.67
CA THR A 416 -26.63 34.77 -3.57
C THR A 416 -25.67 34.25 -2.51
N SER A 417 -26.20 33.77 -1.38
CA SER A 417 -25.46 33.22 -0.24
C SER A 417 -25.99 31.83 0.12
N ALA A 418 -25.21 31.07 0.90
CA ALA A 418 -25.67 29.82 1.50
C ALA A 418 -26.87 30.05 2.43
N GLU A 419 -26.91 31.17 3.16
CA GLU A 419 -28.02 31.56 4.03
C GLU A 419 -29.30 31.84 3.22
N ASP A 420 -29.22 32.70 2.19
CA ASP A 420 -30.32 33.01 1.26
C ASP A 420 -30.88 31.75 0.57
N PHE A 421 -30.01 30.80 0.21
CA PHE A 421 -30.44 29.48 -0.29
C PHE A 421 -31.24 28.69 0.76
N LEU A 422 -30.77 28.65 2.02
CA LEU A 422 -31.45 27.94 3.11
C LEU A 422 -32.78 28.58 3.50
N GLU A 423 -32.87 29.91 3.55
CA GLU A 423 -34.12 30.64 3.79
C GLU A 423 -35.17 30.33 2.71
N LYS A 424 -34.80 30.49 1.43
CA LYS A 424 -35.68 30.16 0.29
C LYS A 424 -36.13 28.70 0.33
N LEU A 425 -35.24 27.78 0.73
CA LEU A 425 -35.57 26.37 0.88
C LEU A 425 -36.50 26.12 2.09
N ALA A 426 -36.32 26.83 3.20
CA ALA A 426 -37.17 26.75 4.40
C ALA A 426 -38.61 27.21 4.11
N PHE A 427 -38.79 28.39 3.50
CA PHE A 427 -40.09 28.90 3.07
C PHE A 427 -40.77 27.93 2.09
N ARG A 428 -40.04 27.45 1.08
CA ARG A 428 -40.55 26.52 0.06
C ARG A 428 -40.96 25.16 0.64
N THR A 429 -40.27 24.68 1.68
CA THR A 429 -40.54 23.37 2.30
C THR A 429 -41.49 23.45 3.50
N GLY A 430 -41.94 24.66 3.89
CA GLY A 430 -42.77 24.89 5.07
C GLY A 430 -42.05 24.58 6.39
N LYS A 431 -40.71 24.62 6.40
CA LYS A 431 -39.88 24.38 7.59
C LYS A 431 -39.61 25.69 8.31
N LEU A 432 -40.66 26.20 8.94
CA LEU A 432 -40.66 27.45 9.69
C LEU A 432 -40.88 27.18 11.18
N LEU A 433 -40.18 27.94 12.02
CA LEU A 433 -40.38 28.00 13.46
C LEU A 433 -41.65 28.81 13.82
N LYS A 434 -42.02 28.78 15.10
CA LYS A 434 -43.17 29.54 15.60
C LYS A 434 -42.87 31.04 15.47
N GLY A 435 -43.60 31.72 14.59
CA GLY A 435 -43.38 33.13 14.25
C GLY A 435 -43.11 33.36 12.75
N GLY A 436 -42.88 32.29 11.97
CA GLY A 436 -42.61 32.38 10.53
C GLY A 436 -41.13 32.47 10.17
N GLU A 437 -40.25 32.42 11.17
CA GLU A 437 -38.79 32.38 11.03
C GLU A 437 -38.33 31.06 10.37
N PRO A 438 -37.37 31.06 9.43
CA PRO A 438 -36.89 29.85 8.76
C PRO A 438 -36.05 28.94 9.67
N ASP A 439 -36.32 27.63 9.68
CA ASP A 439 -35.54 26.64 10.44
C ASP A 439 -34.28 26.22 9.67
N LEU A 440 -33.27 27.10 9.67
CA LEU A 440 -31.98 26.88 9.01
C LEU A 440 -31.29 25.57 9.45
N PRO A 441 -31.25 25.19 10.75
CA PRO A 441 -30.58 23.96 11.16
C PRO A 441 -31.25 22.69 10.64
N THR A 442 -32.59 22.60 10.65
CA THR A 442 -33.31 21.43 10.12
C THR A 442 -33.18 21.33 8.61
N VAL A 443 -33.25 22.45 7.90
CA VAL A 443 -33.10 22.49 6.43
C VAL A 443 -31.67 22.13 6.02
N SER A 444 -30.66 22.65 6.71
CA SER A 444 -29.26 22.27 6.48
C SER A 444 -29.01 20.78 6.71
N LYS A 445 -29.57 20.21 7.78
CA LYS A 445 -29.51 18.75 8.05
C LYS A 445 -30.21 17.91 6.99
N MET A 446 -31.22 18.45 6.32
CA MET A 446 -31.89 17.80 5.18
C MET A 446 -31.02 17.83 3.91
N VAL A 447 -30.41 18.98 3.59
CA VAL A 447 -29.50 19.15 2.42
C VAL A 447 -28.26 18.25 2.56
N LEU A 448 -27.62 18.23 3.72
CA LEU A 448 -26.46 17.36 3.99
C LEU A 448 -26.81 15.86 3.91
N ASN A 449 -28.02 15.48 4.32
CA ASN A 449 -28.52 14.11 4.14
C ASN A 449 -28.75 13.76 2.66
N ASP A 450 -29.34 14.67 1.88
CA ASP A 450 -29.58 14.52 0.44
C ASP A 450 -28.25 14.41 -0.34
N TRP A 451 -27.23 15.19 0.04
CA TRP A 451 -25.86 15.08 -0.48
C TRP A 451 -25.24 13.69 -0.22
N GLN A 452 -25.26 13.23 1.04
CA GLN A 452 -24.69 11.92 1.40
C GLN A 452 -25.40 10.76 0.70
N ARG A 453 -26.71 10.88 0.45
CA ARG A 453 -27.54 9.90 -0.27
C ARG A 453 -27.37 9.94 -1.79
N GLY A 454 -26.75 10.97 -2.35
CA GLY A 454 -26.58 11.14 -3.79
C GLY A 454 -27.84 11.66 -4.50
N ARG A 455 -28.75 12.33 -3.79
CA ARG A 455 -29.90 13.01 -4.40
C ARG A 455 -29.47 14.28 -5.15
N ILE A 456 -28.45 14.97 -4.61
CA ILE A 456 -27.75 16.05 -5.31
C ILE A 456 -26.64 15.38 -6.15
N PRO A 457 -26.68 15.49 -7.50
CA PRO A 457 -25.62 14.99 -8.36
C PRO A 457 -24.32 15.79 -8.15
N PHE A 458 -23.21 15.10 -7.91
CA PHE A 458 -21.87 15.69 -7.94
C PHE A 458 -20.83 14.63 -8.28
N PHE A 459 -19.72 15.04 -8.88
CA PHE A 459 -18.51 14.23 -9.03
C PHE A 459 -17.27 15.13 -9.11
N VAL A 460 -16.15 14.65 -8.58
CA VAL A 460 -14.84 15.28 -8.80
C VAL A 460 -14.33 14.85 -10.18
N LYS A 461 -13.95 15.83 -11.01
CA LYS A 461 -13.38 15.56 -12.34
C LYS A 461 -12.05 14.80 -12.18
N PRO A 462 -11.84 13.67 -12.89
CA PRO A 462 -10.57 12.95 -12.86
C PRO A 462 -9.44 13.78 -13.48
N PRO A 463 -8.18 13.62 -13.03
CA PRO A 463 -7.03 14.35 -13.56
C PRO A 463 -6.86 14.14 -15.07
N GLY A 464 -6.25 15.11 -15.75
CA GLY A 464 -6.24 15.17 -17.21
C GLY A 464 -5.33 16.21 -17.83
N PRO A 465 -5.20 16.20 -19.17
CA PRO A 465 -4.41 17.20 -19.92
C PRO A 465 -4.93 18.63 -19.76
N GLU A 466 -6.17 18.83 -19.32
CA GLU A 466 -6.82 20.13 -19.06
C GLU A 466 -7.06 20.44 -17.57
N GLY A 467 -6.66 19.54 -16.65
CA GLY A 467 -6.89 19.71 -15.21
C GLY A 467 -5.63 20.19 -14.47
N ASP A 468 -5.71 21.39 -13.90
CA ASP A 468 -4.71 22.11 -13.10
C ASP A 468 -3.29 22.27 -13.69
N PRO A 469 -2.83 23.52 -13.95
CA PRO A 469 -1.48 23.77 -14.49
C PRO A 469 -0.36 23.27 -13.56
N GLU A 470 -0.59 23.24 -12.25
CA GLU A 470 0.38 22.72 -11.27
C GLU A 470 0.59 21.20 -11.35
N MET A 471 -0.40 20.43 -11.83
CA MET A 471 -0.27 18.98 -12.01
C MET A 471 0.37 18.66 -13.37
N ARG A 472 0.18 19.51 -14.39
CA ARG A 472 0.89 19.45 -15.67
C ARG A 472 2.41 19.43 -15.48
N GLU A 473 2.96 20.31 -14.64
CA GLU A 473 4.41 20.38 -14.42
C GLU A 473 4.96 19.08 -13.79
N LYS A 474 4.22 18.46 -12.86
CA LYS A 474 4.59 17.18 -12.24
C LYS A 474 4.47 15.98 -13.18
N LEU A 475 3.55 16.00 -14.15
CA LEU A 475 3.42 14.97 -15.18
C LEU A 475 4.52 15.09 -16.24
N LEU A 476 4.76 16.31 -16.75
CA LEU A 476 5.80 16.59 -17.76
C LEU A 476 7.22 16.34 -17.25
N LEU A 477 7.47 16.43 -15.94
CA LEU A 477 8.76 16.07 -15.33
C LEU A 477 8.99 14.55 -15.17
N VAL A 478 7.97 13.71 -15.39
CA VAL A 478 8.08 12.24 -15.32
C VAL A 478 8.20 11.63 -16.72
N GLU A 479 7.62 12.25 -17.75
CA GLU A 479 7.75 11.84 -19.15
C GLU A 479 8.99 12.45 -19.82
N GLY A 480 10.17 11.97 -19.41
CA GLY A 480 11.38 12.12 -20.21
C GLY A 480 11.27 11.31 -21.52
N PRO A 481 11.88 11.75 -22.64
CA PRO A 481 11.63 11.14 -23.95
C PRO A 481 11.93 9.64 -24.00
N LEU A 482 10.90 8.85 -24.28
CA LEU A 482 11.02 7.45 -24.69
C LEU A 482 11.14 7.39 -26.22
N GLU A 483 12.29 7.85 -26.74
CA GLU A 483 12.67 7.51 -28.11
C GLU A 483 13.26 6.09 -28.13
N ALA A 484 12.73 5.26 -29.02
CA ALA A 484 13.22 3.90 -29.22
C ALA A 484 14.45 3.92 -30.12
N GLU A 485 15.58 3.40 -29.63
CA GLU A 485 16.69 2.98 -30.48
C GLU A 485 16.59 1.48 -30.75
N GLU A 486 15.87 1.11 -31.81
CA GLU A 486 16.23 -0.09 -32.57
C GLU A 486 17.45 0.27 -33.42
N ASN A 487 18.60 -0.33 -33.12
CA ASN A 487 19.73 -0.34 -34.04
C ASN A 487 20.47 -1.68 -33.97
N VAL A 488 20.27 -2.49 -35.01
CA VAL A 488 20.97 -3.74 -35.23
C VAL A 488 22.40 -3.42 -35.67
N THR A 489 23.39 -3.96 -34.96
CA THR A 489 24.76 -4.08 -35.50
C THR A 489 25.10 -5.56 -35.58
N GLN A 490 25.40 -6.05 -36.78
CA GLN A 490 25.78 -7.44 -37.01
C GLN A 490 27.25 -7.65 -36.63
N GLU A 491 27.51 -8.48 -35.62
CA GLU A 491 28.77 -9.22 -35.48
C GLU A 491 28.46 -10.68 -35.19
N GLU A 492 29.10 -11.58 -35.93
CA GLU A 492 28.81 -13.02 -35.92
C GLU A 492 29.33 -13.69 -34.64
N THR A 493 28.43 -14.07 -33.72
CA THR A 493 28.69 -15.14 -32.73
C THR A 493 27.40 -15.89 -32.38
N GLU A 494 27.54 -17.14 -31.95
CA GLU A 494 26.49 -18.17 -32.01
C GLU A 494 25.27 -17.95 -31.08
N ASN A 495 24.10 -18.41 -31.54
CA ASN A 495 22.76 -18.24 -30.95
C ASN A 495 22.63 -18.50 -29.43
N PRO A 496 22.05 -17.53 -28.69
CA PRO A 496 20.91 -17.87 -27.82
C PRO A 496 19.81 -16.78 -27.72
N ALA A 497 19.67 -15.87 -28.69
CA ALA A 497 18.78 -14.71 -28.60
C ALA A 497 17.28 -15.01 -28.85
N ALA A 498 16.95 -15.78 -29.88
CA ALA A 498 15.56 -15.98 -30.34
C ALA A 498 14.59 -16.51 -29.24
N ALA A 499 15.09 -17.37 -28.34
CA ALA A 499 14.29 -17.93 -27.25
C ALA A 499 13.90 -16.90 -26.17
N LEU A 500 14.60 -15.76 -26.07
CA LEU A 500 14.32 -14.70 -25.10
C LEU A 500 13.27 -13.73 -25.64
N GLU A 501 13.33 -13.36 -26.92
CA GLU A 501 12.34 -12.50 -27.56
C GLU A 501 10.98 -13.19 -27.66
N GLU A 502 10.96 -14.46 -28.08
CA GLU A 502 9.74 -15.25 -28.16
C GLU A 502 9.09 -15.45 -26.77
N GLN A 503 9.90 -15.61 -25.71
CA GLN A 503 9.39 -15.61 -24.33
C GLN A 503 8.85 -14.25 -23.89
N GLN A 504 9.43 -13.13 -24.34
CA GLN A 504 8.95 -11.79 -23.99
C GLN A 504 7.65 -11.44 -24.73
N GLN A 505 7.52 -11.78 -26.01
CA GLN A 505 6.26 -11.62 -26.76
C GLN A 505 5.15 -12.50 -26.17
N ARG A 506 5.40 -13.81 -25.95
CA ARG A 506 4.43 -14.70 -25.29
C ARG A 506 4.04 -14.21 -23.88
N GLN A 507 4.93 -13.54 -23.15
CA GLN A 507 4.61 -12.89 -21.87
C GLN A 507 3.77 -11.61 -22.02
N LYS A 508 4.07 -10.74 -22.99
CA LYS A 508 3.25 -9.54 -23.29
C LYS A 508 1.83 -9.94 -23.71
N GLU A 509 1.71 -10.93 -24.59
CA GLU A 509 0.41 -11.50 -24.98
C GLU A 509 -0.33 -12.14 -23.80
N GLN A 510 0.34 -12.89 -22.93
CA GLN A 510 -0.32 -13.47 -21.74
C GLN A 510 -0.84 -12.37 -20.80
N VAL A 511 -0.10 -11.28 -20.61
CA VAL A 511 -0.56 -10.14 -19.80
C VAL A 511 -1.75 -9.44 -20.46
N GLN A 512 -1.70 -9.18 -21.77
CA GLN A 512 -2.84 -8.62 -22.51
C GLN A 512 -4.07 -9.55 -22.44
N LYS A 513 -3.90 -10.87 -22.60
CA LYS A 513 -4.97 -11.88 -22.43
C LYS A 513 -5.51 -11.90 -20.99
N ILE A 514 -4.68 -11.69 -19.96
CA ILE A 514 -5.14 -11.61 -18.56
C ILE A 514 -5.97 -10.33 -18.30
N VAL A 515 -5.55 -9.18 -18.84
CA VAL A 515 -6.27 -7.90 -18.71
C VAL A 515 -7.58 -7.92 -19.52
N ALA A 516 -7.57 -8.49 -20.72
CA ALA A 516 -8.77 -8.67 -21.55
C ALA A 516 -9.85 -9.53 -20.86
N ASN A 517 -9.44 -10.51 -20.04
CA ASN A 517 -10.36 -11.45 -19.38
C ASN A 517 -11.25 -10.82 -18.29
N VAL A 518 -11.02 -9.57 -17.85
CA VAL A 518 -11.87 -8.88 -16.86
C VAL A 518 -12.35 -7.51 -17.39
N ARG A 519 -12.64 -7.42 -18.70
CA ARG A 519 -13.31 -6.24 -19.28
C ARG A 519 -14.68 -6.01 -18.61
N GLN A 520 -15.02 -4.74 -18.39
CA GLN A 520 -16.32 -4.31 -17.87
C GLN A 520 -17.01 -3.44 -18.92
N ASN A 521 -18.24 -3.78 -19.29
CA ASN A 521 -18.99 -3.01 -20.30
C ASN A 521 -19.67 -1.81 -19.62
N PHE A 522 -18.96 -0.70 -19.50
CA PHE A 522 -19.41 0.51 -18.78
C PHE A 522 -20.74 1.09 -19.28
N GLY A 523 -21.13 0.84 -20.54
CA GLY A 523 -22.47 1.21 -21.05
C GLY A 523 -23.64 0.49 -20.38
N LYS A 524 -23.40 -0.60 -19.63
CA LYS A 524 -24.42 -1.31 -18.82
C LYS A 524 -24.58 -0.72 -17.41
N ILE A 525 -24.01 0.47 -17.14
CA ILE A 525 -24.21 1.19 -15.87
C ILE A 525 -25.49 2.02 -15.97
N ASN A 526 -26.51 1.65 -15.19
CA ASN A 526 -27.69 2.48 -15.03
C ASN A 526 -27.33 3.67 -14.14
N VAL A 527 -27.05 4.81 -14.77
CA VAL A 527 -26.83 6.10 -14.08
C VAL A 527 -28.18 6.59 -13.55
N ALA A 528 -28.24 6.91 -12.26
CA ALA A 528 -29.48 7.28 -11.56
C ALA A 528 -29.84 8.78 -11.68
N PRO A 529 -28.90 9.75 -11.55
CA PRO A 529 -29.19 11.15 -11.79
C PRO A 529 -29.07 11.54 -13.27
N GLU A 530 -29.92 12.46 -13.71
CA GLU A 530 -29.82 13.11 -15.02
C GLU A 530 -28.76 14.23 -14.99
N PHE A 531 -27.70 14.08 -15.78
CA PHE A 531 -26.66 15.09 -15.99
C PHE A 531 -26.96 15.99 -17.19
N ASN A 532 -26.39 17.20 -17.19
CA ASN A 532 -26.48 18.14 -18.31
C ASN A 532 -25.53 17.69 -19.44
N GLU A 533 -25.83 18.05 -20.68
CA GLU A 533 -25.12 17.56 -21.87
C GLU A 533 -23.61 17.82 -21.80
N GLU A 534 -23.19 18.99 -21.31
CA GLU A 534 -21.77 19.33 -21.06
C GLU A 534 -21.03 18.34 -20.13
N ASP A 535 -21.69 17.77 -19.13
CA ASP A 535 -21.09 16.78 -18.22
C ASP A 535 -21.23 15.35 -18.75
N LEU A 536 -21.92 15.15 -19.89
CA LEU A 536 -21.99 13.88 -20.60
C LEU A 536 -20.93 13.78 -21.71
N VAL A 537 -20.45 14.91 -22.25
CA VAL A 537 -19.36 14.95 -23.23
C VAL A 537 -18.09 14.31 -22.64
N PRO A 538 -17.53 13.25 -23.26
CA PRO A 538 -16.20 12.78 -22.93
C PRO A 538 -15.19 13.86 -23.31
N VAL A 539 -14.43 14.37 -22.34
CA VAL A 539 -13.25 15.22 -22.63
C VAL A 539 -12.36 14.47 -23.63
N GLU A 540 -12.02 15.12 -24.74
CA GLU A 540 -11.31 14.51 -25.86
C GLU A 540 -10.03 13.82 -25.41
N MET A 541 -9.80 12.63 -25.95
CA MET A 541 -8.67 11.76 -25.64
C MET A 541 -7.81 11.66 -26.90
N PRO A 542 -6.48 11.88 -26.85
CA PRO A 542 -5.61 11.34 -27.89
C PRO A 542 -5.72 9.82 -27.89
N ASP A 543 -5.76 9.23 -29.09
CA ASP A 543 -6.30 7.88 -29.31
C ASP A 543 -5.57 6.77 -28.53
N LEU A 544 -6.28 6.21 -27.54
CA LEU A 544 -6.05 4.85 -27.07
C LEU A 544 -6.97 3.93 -27.87
N ASP A 545 -6.50 3.56 -29.05
CA ASP A 545 -7.22 2.81 -30.07
C ASP A 545 -7.73 1.46 -29.52
N MET A 546 -9.04 1.38 -29.32
CA MET A 546 -9.76 0.22 -28.78
C MET A 546 -11.12 0.05 -29.48
N SER A 547 -11.26 0.64 -30.67
CA SER A 547 -12.43 0.65 -31.53
C SER A 547 -12.28 -0.37 -32.66
N ASP A 548 -12.15 -1.65 -32.31
CA ASP A 548 -12.37 -2.72 -33.28
C ASP A 548 -12.81 -4.04 -32.62
N VAL A 549 -14.12 -4.18 -32.38
CA VAL A 549 -14.88 -5.41 -32.69
C VAL A 549 -16.35 -5.04 -32.82
N SER A 550 -16.90 -5.29 -34.01
CA SER A 550 -18.34 -5.23 -34.31
C SER A 550 -19.14 -6.31 -33.56
N ASP A 551 -20.44 -6.07 -33.38
CA ASP A 551 -21.38 -7.04 -32.79
C ASP A 551 -21.34 -8.41 -33.50
N THR A 552 -21.23 -9.49 -32.73
CA THR A 552 -21.60 -10.85 -33.17
C THR A 552 -21.91 -11.77 -31.98
N ASP A 553 -22.86 -11.39 -31.13
CA ASP A 553 -23.48 -12.33 -30.18
C ASP A 553 -24.50 -13.22 -30.93
N GLY A 554 -23.98 -14.22 -31.65
CA GLY A 554 -24.77 -15.34 -32.17
C GLY A 554 -24.97 -16.40 -31.08
N GLU A 555 -26.22 -16.70 -30.71
CA GLU A 555 -26.51 -17.81 -29.81
C GLU A 555 -26.13 -19.15 -30.46
N ALA A 556 -25.15 -19.85 -29.89
CA ALA A 556 -24.82 -21.22 -30.24
C ALA A 556 -25.14 -22.15 -29.08
N GLY A 557 -26.34 -22.73 -29.14
CA GLY A 557 -26.62 -24.01 -28.48
C GLY A 557 -25.85 -25.16 -29.16
N SER A 558 -25.93 -26.33 -28.56
CA SER A 558 -25.38 -27.58 -29.09
C SER A 558 -25.93 -27.94 -30.48
N GLU A 559 -25.06 -28.37 -31.39
CA GLU A 559 -25.00 -29.77 -31.86
C GLU A 559 -23.74 -30.01 -32.71
N GLU A 560 -23.30 -31.27 -32.78
CA GLU A 560 -22.15 -31.73 -33.57
C GLU A 560 -22.69 -32.32 -34.88
N ASP A 561 -22.14 -31.95 -36.05
CA ASP A 561 -22.12 -32.83 -37.22
C ASP A 561 -21.06 -32.36 -38.25
N GLU A 562 -20.46 -33.33 -38.95
CA GLU A 562 -19.39 -33.13 -39.93
C GLU A 562 -19.93 -33.08 -41.38
N ARG A 563 -19.33 -32.25 -42.26
CA ARG A 563 -18.94 -32.60 -43.65
C ARG A 563 -18.24 -31.48 -44.43
N GLU A 564 -17.54 -31.91 -45.47
CA GLU A 564 -16.66 -31.18 -46.43
C GLU A 564 -17.51 -30.38 -47.47
N GLU A 565 -17.04 -29.63 -48.47
CA GLU A 565 -15.74 -29.52 -49.18
C GLU A 565 -15.69 -28.23 -50.07
N GLY A 566 -14.49 -27.74 -50.47
CA GLY A 566 -14.23 -26.80 -51.61
C GLY A 566 -14.61 -25.30 -51.45
N GLY A 567 -14.01 -24.32 -52.14
CA GLY A 567 -12.83 -24.29 -53.05
C GLY A 567 -12.67 -22.92 -53.75
N ASP A 568 -11.41 -22.50 -53.99
CA ASP A 568 -10.84 -21.54 -55.00
C ASP A 568 -11.32 -20.04 -55.03
N GLU A 569 -10.42 -19.04 -54.99
CA GLU A 569 -9.81 -18.23 -56.10
C GLU A 569 -10.81 -17.30 -56.86
N GLU A 570 -10.52 -16.07 -57.36
CA GLU A 570 -9.34 -15.19 -57.42
C GLU A 570 -9.76 -13.72 -57.77
N ALA A 571 -8.78 -12.80 -57.85
CA ALA A 571 -8.67 -11.65 -58.79
C ALA A 571 -9.40 -10.28 -58.61
N GLU A 572 -8.61 -9.26 -58.94
CA GLU A 572 -8.73 -7.78 -58.91
C GLU A 572 -9.76 -7.09 -59.84
N THR A 573 -10.13 -5.83 -59.55
CA THR A 573 -9.74 -4.58 -60.32
C THR A 573 -10.43 -3.31 -59.72
N LYS A 574 -9.72 -2.18 -59.45
CA LYS A 574 -9.45 -0.97 -60.30
C LYS A 574 -10.74 -0.30 -60.87
N VAL A 575 -10.96 1.03 -60.89
CA VAL A 575 -10.19 2.29 -60.66
C VAL A 575 -11.16 3.36 -60.07
N THR A 576 -10.80 4.43 -59.34
CA THR A 576 -10.45 5.81 -59.82
C THR A 576 -10.45 6.82 -58.64
N ALA A 577 -9.95 8.06 -58.83
CA ALA A 577 -9.95 9.19 -57.87
C ALA A 577 -10.59 10.47 -58.44
N PRO A 578 -10.84 11.52 -57.61
CA PRO A 578 -10.27 12.85 -57.94
C PRO A 578 -9.76 13.66 -56.71
N GLN A 579 -8.96 14.72 -56.98
CA GLN A 579 -8.40 15.68 -55.98
C GLN A 579 -9.23 16.98 -55.87
N PRO A 580 -8.87 17.91 -54.93
CA PRO A 580 -8.12 19.11 -55.39
C PRO A 580 -7.07 19.76 -54.42
N GLU A 581 -6.00 20.29 -55.03
CA GLU A 581 -5.31 21.60 -54.84
C GLU A 581 -4.58 22.06 -53.53
N LYS A 582 -3.24 22.29 -53.67
CA LYS A 582 -2.37 23.41 -53.19
C LYS A 582 -2.20 23.65 -51.66
N SER A 583 -1.03 24.03 -51.10
CA SER A 583 0.14 24.78 -51.61
C SER A 583 1.46 24.51 -50.81
N ASP A 584 2.53 25.23 -51.16
CA ASP A 584 3.85 25.42 -50.50
C ASP A 584 4.99 24.40 -50.67
N ALA A 585 6.20 24.99 -50.83
CA ALA A 585 7.38 24.36 -51.39
C ALA A 585 8.19 23.56 -50.36
N LYS A 586 8.36 22.25 -50.63
CA LYS A 586 9.14 21.35 -49.78
C LYS A 586 10.62 21.36 -50.17
N ARG A 587 11.50 21.72 -49.20
CA ARG A 587 12.93 21.37 -49.23
C ARG A 587 13.06 19.84 -49.33
N SER A 588 14.13 19.34 -49.94
CA SER A 588 14.27 17.90 -50.12
C SER A 588 14.47 17.21 -48.76
N SER A 589 13.86 16.04 -48.57
CA SER A 589 14.01 15.25 -47.34
C SER A 589 15.47 14.90 -47.04
N ARG A 590 16.32 14.84 -48.08
CA ARG A 590 17.76 14.59 -47.98
C ARG A 590 18.53 15.74 -47.33
N GLU A 591 18.16 17.00 -47.61
CA GLU A 591 18.78 18.18 -46.98
C GLU A 591 18.40 18.27 -45.49
N VAL A 592 17.14 17.95 -45.16
CA VAL A 592 16.67 17.92 -43.76
C VAL A 592 17.42 16.87 -42.94
N MET A 593 17.67 15.69 -43.52
CA MET A 593 18.48 14.64 -42.89
C MET A 593 19.93 15.09 -42.66
N GLN A 594 20.57 15.74 -43.65
CA GLN A 594 21.93 16.25 -43.50
C GLN A 594 22.04 17.36 -42.45
N GLU A 595 21.09 18.30 -42.37
CA GLU A 595 21.06 19.31 -41.29
C GLU A 595 20.90 18.67 -39.90
N LEU A 596 20.19 17.54 -39.81
CA LEU A 596 19.98 16.81 -38.56
C LEU A 596 21.26 16.08 -38.11
N ASP A 597 21.94 15.39 -39.03
CA ASP A 597 23.23 14.74 -38.78
C ASP A 597 24.32 15.74 -38.36
N GLU A 598 24.39 16.92 -39.00
CA GLU A 598 25.31 17.99 -38.61
C GLU A 598 25.03 18.53 -37.19
N LYS A 599 23.75 18.65 -36.81
CA LYS A 599 23.35 19.04 -35.44
C LYS A 599 23.77 17.96 -34.44
N ILE A 600 23.51 16.68 -34.72
CA ILE A 600 23.91 15.55 -33.87
C ILE A 600 25.44 15.52 -33.68
N ALA A 601 26.21 15.74 -34.75
CA ALA A 601 27.67 15.84 -34.68
C ALA A 601 28.14 17.01 -33.79
N LYS A 602 27.54 18.19 -33.93
CA LYS A 602 27.82 19.36 -33.06
C LYS A 602 27.51 19.07 -31.59
N TYR A 603 26.39 18.41 -31.27
CA TYR A 603 26.04 18.05 -29.89
C TYR A 603 26.98 17.00 -29.29
N LYS A 604 27.39 15.97 -30.06
CA LYS A 604 28.41 15.01 -29.61
C LYS A 604 29.75 15.71 -29.31
N HIS A 605 30.22 16.59 -30.19
CA HIS A 605 31.45 17.36 -29.96
C HIS A 605 31.32 18.32 -28.74
N PHE A 606 30.15 18.91 -28.50
CA PHE A 606 29.91 19.73 -27.30
C PHE A 606 29.97 18.88 -26.01
N LEU A 607 29.33 17.71 -26.01
CA LEU A 607 29.33 16.78 -24.86
C LEU A 607 30.73 16.29 -24.52
N ASP A 608 31.56 15.93 -25.49
CA ASP A 608 32.94 15.48 -25.22
C ASP A 608 33.86 16.64 -24.80
N ARG A 609 33.58 17.87 -25.27
CA ARG A 609 34.22 19.10 -24.75
C ARG A 609 33.77 19.44 -23.32
N ALA A 610 32.57 19.05 -22.91
CA ALA A 610 32.09 19.18 -21.53
C ALA A 610 32.66 18.10 -20.60
N LYS A 611 32.76 16.84 -21.06
CA LYS A 611 33.39 15.73 -20.33
C LYS A 611 34.88 16.02 -20.06
N SER A 612 35.63 16.40 -21.10
CA SER A 612 37.05 16.75 -20.96
C SER A 612 37.28 17.91 -19.99
N LYS A 613 36.43 18.95 -20.01
CA LYS A 613 36.48 20.06 -19.02
C LYS A 613 36.18 19.60 -17.59
N ARG A 614 35.26 18.65 -17.37
CA ARG A 614 34.99 18.06 -16.04
C ARG A 614 36.19 17.26 -15.51
N PHE A 615 36.95 16.59 -16.38
CA PHE A 615 38.18 15.89 -15.97
C PHE A 615 39.38 16.82 -15.75
N SER A 616 39.49 17.94 -16.48
CA SER A 616 40.58 18.92 -16.26
C SER A 616 40.39 19.81 -15.02
N ALA A 617 39.17 19.86 -14.44
CA ALA A 617 38.88 20.65 -13.24
C ALA A 617 39.43 20.03 -11.94
N ILE A 618 39.96 18.81 -11.98
CA ILE A 618 40.61 18.16 -10.84
C ILE A 618 42.14 18.34 -10.97
N GLN A 619 42.63 19.56 -10.76
CA GLN A 619 44.07 19.78 -10.58
C GLN A 619 44.50 19.28 -9.19
N ILE A 620 44.97 18.05 -9.12
CA ILE A 620 45.73 17.56 -7.97
C ILE A 620 47.11 18.25 -7.99
N PRO A 621 47.53 18.98 -6.93
CA PRO A 621 48.86 19.57 -6.87
C PRO A 621 49.94 18.49 -7.04
N LYS A 622 50.93 18.72 -7.92
CA LYS A 622 51.97 17.71 -8.26
C LYS A 622 52.64 17.08 -7.03
N ALA A 623 52.84 17.87 -5.97
CA ALA A 623 53.39 17.42 -4.68
C ALA A 623 52.61 16.29 -3.97
N LEU A 624 51.33 16.07 -4.31
CA LEU A 624 50.55 14.92 -3.80
C LEU A 624 50.72 13.68 -4.69
N SER A 625 50.90 13.84 -6.00
CA SER A 625 51.09 12.71 -6.92
C SER A 625 52.43 12.01 -6.67
N ASP A 626 53.52 12.79 -6.50
CA ASP A 626 54.85 12.24 -6.25
C ASP A 626 54.92 11.49 -4.92
N LYS A 627 54.29 12.01 -3.85
CA LYS A 627 54.24 11.34 -2.54
C LYS A 627 53.51 9.99 -2.59
N VAL A 628 52.36 9.93 -3.27
CA VAL A 628 51.60 8.67 -3.45
C VAL A 628 52.40 7.66 -4.29
N LEU A 629 53.12 8.11 -5.32
CA LEU A 629 54.00 7.25 -6.13
C LEU A 629 55.24 6.77 -5.36
N THR A 630 55.82 7.57 -4.45
CA THR A 630 56.90 7.11 -3.58
C THR A 630 56.44 6.09 -2.54
N ASP A 631 55.25 6.26 -1.96
CA ASP A 631 54.71 5.31 -0.98
C ASP A 631 54.31 3.96 -1.61
N MET A 632 53.84 3.96 -2.86
CA MET A 632 53.58 2.70 -3.58
C MET A 632 54.88 1.98 -3.97
N LYS A 633 55.95 2.71 -4.32
CA LYS A 633 57.27 2.10 -4.60
C LYS A 633 57.95 1.58 -3.33
N SER A 634 57.86 2.28 -2.20
CA SER A 634 58.44 1.82 -0.92
C SER A 634 57.74 0.55 -0.40
N GLN A 635 56.41 0.46 -0.50
CA GLN A 635 55.66 -0.75 -0.15
C GLN A 635 55.91 -1.93 -1.09
N ALA A 636 56.18 -1.68 -2.38
CA ALA A 636 56.57 -2.73 -3.32
C ALA A 636 57.97 -3.30 -3.02
N ALA A 637 58.94 -2.43 -2.73
CA ALA A 637 60.31 -2.83 -2.35
C ALA A 637 60.33 -3.65 -1.05
N ALA A 638 59.57 -3.22 -0.03
CA ALA A 638 59.44 -3.95 1.24
C ALA A 638 58.87 -5.37 1.07
N LYS A 639 57.95 -5.58 0.12
CA LYS A 639 57.38 -6.91 -0.18
C LYS A 639 58.30 -7.83 -0.98
N GLN A 640 59.25 -7.30 -1.75
CA GLN A 640 60.25 -8.13 -2.44
C GLN A 640 61.40 -8.55 -1.51
N ALA A 641 61.82 -7.70 -0.56
CA ALA A 641 62.85 -8.03 0.42
C ALA A 641 62.48 -9.23 1.32
N GLN A 642 61.20 -9.36 1.71
CA GLN A 642 60.72 -10.48 2.54
C GLN A 642 60.62 -11.84 1.83
N ARG A 643 60.83 -11.91 0.50
CA ARG A 643 60.69 -13.17 -0.28
C ARG A 643 62.00 -13.84 -0.70
N LYS A 644 63.17 -13.30 -0.34
CA LYS A 644 64.49 -13.87 -0.66
C LYS A 644 65.36 -14.26 0.55
N GLY A 645 64.84 -14.14 1.78
CA GLY A 645 65.60 -14.36 3.01
C GLY A 645 65.27 -15.65 3.77
N ASN A 646 65.00 -16.78 3.11
CA ASN A 646 64.66 -18.02 3.82
C ASN A 646 65.21 -19.31 3.19
N HIS A 647 66.54 -19.34 2.98
CA HIS A 647 67.31 -20.58 2.88
C HIS A 647 68.74 -20.32 3.37
N GLN A 648 69.01 -20.56 4.66
CA GLN A 648 70.24 -21.21 5.14
C GLN A 648 70.26 -21.40 6.67
N HIS A 649 70.62 -22.62 7.06
CA HIS A 649 71.27 -23.07 8.30
C HIS A 649 70.66 -22.90 9.70
N LEU A 650 70.72 -24.02 10.44
CA LEU A 650 70.53 -24.09 11.89
C LEU A 650 71.79 -23.62 12.64
N THR A 651 71.61 -23.06 13.84
CA THR A 651 72.09 -23.63 15.14
C THR A 651 71.73 -22.72 16.33
N GLY A 652 71.31 -23.28 17.47
CA GLY A 652 71.63 -22.72 18.80
C GLY A 652 70.49 -22.14 19.66
N SER A 653 70.29 -22.76 20.83
CA SER A 653 69.61 -22.25 22.05
C SER A 653 68.06 -22.22 22.09
N THR A 654 67.54 -22.60 23.26
CA THR A 654 66.15 -22.95 23.53
C THR A 654 65.35 -21.78 24.12
N GLN A 655 64.27 -21.37 23.45
CA GLN A 655 63.21 -20.55 24.05
C GLN A 655 61.83 -21.09 23.65
N ASN A 656 60.91 -21.18 24.61
CA ASN A 656 59.62 -21.85 24.41
C ASN A 656 58.66 -20.98 23.57
N GLU A 657 58.16 -21.53 22.45
CA GLU A 657 57.27 -20.82 21.50
C GLU A 657 56.05 -20.13 22.14
N MET A 658 55.60 -20.63 23.30
CA MET A 658 54.47 -20.08 24.03
C MET A 658 54.72 -18.65 24.51
N GLN A 659 55.97 -18.30 24.86
CA GLN A 659 56.37 -16.96 25.31
C GLN A 659 56.45 -15.97 24.14
N LEU A 660 56.99 -16.40 22.99
CA LEU A 660 57.01 -15.62 21.75
C LEU A 660 55.60 -15.25 21.27
N ARG A 661 54.65 -16.19 21.32
CA ARG A 661 53.24 -15.92 20.98
C ARG A 661 52.52 -15.04 22.03
N ALA A 662 53.00 -14.99 23.27
CA ALA A 662 52.45 -14.08 24.28
C ALA A 662 52.89 -12.63 24.03
N LEU A 663 54.16 -12.42 23.67
CA LEU A 663 54.71 -11.10 23.33
C LEU A 663 54.07 -10.53 22.04
N ASP A 664 53.91 -11.34 20.99
CA ASP A 664 53.22 -10.91 19.75
C ASP A 664 51.73 -10.56 19.98
N ARG A 665 51.07 -11.19 20.96
CA ARG A 665 49.71 -10.81 21.39
C ARG A 665 49.66 -9.54 22.23
N ALA A 666 50.73 -9.22 22.95
CA ALA A 666 50.83 -8.00 23.77
C ALA A 666 51.07 -6.75 22.89
N GLN A 667 51.82 -6.88 21.79
CA GLN A 667 52.13 -5.77 20.88
C GLN A 667 50.97 -5.39 19.94
N LYS A 668 49.98 -6.27 19.74
CA LYS A 668 48.80 -5.99 18.90
C LYS A 668 47.71 -5.27 19.68
N THR A 669 47.64 -3.95 19.52
CA THR A 669 46.55 -3.11 20.06
C THR A 669 45.19 -3.61 19.59
N LYS A 670 44.36 -4.11 20.53
CA LYS A 670 42.99 -4.55 20.23
C LYS A 670 42.13 -3.35 19.82
N LYS A 671 41.76 -3.25 18.54
CA LYS A 671 40.58 -2.47 18.14
C LYS A 671 39.34 -3.14 18.75
N VAL A 672 38.94 -2.68 19.93
CA VAL A 672 37.68 -3.08 20.57
C VAL A 672 36.54 -2.55 19.71
N GLY A 673 35.76 -3.44 19.11
CA GLY A 673 34.52 -3.09 18.43
C GLY A 673 33.49 -2.59 19.44
N VAL A 674 33.41 -1.28 19.62
CA VAL A 674 32.50 -0.65 20.58
C VAL A 674 31.06 -0.75 20.04
N ARG A 675 30.21 -1.47 20.78
CA ARG A 675 28.73 -1.38 20.78
C ARG A 675 27.99 -1.66 19.46
N TYR A 676 27.84 -2.94 19.12
CA TYR A 676 26.77 -3.39 18.21
C TYR A 676 25.42 -3.66 18.91
N TYR A 677 25.41 -3.90 20.23
CA TYR A 677 24.22 -4.36 20.95
C TYR A 677 23.46 -3.29 21.75
N ASP A 678 24.01 -2.08 21.93
CA ASP A 678 23.35 -1.00 22.70
C ASP A 678 22.27 -0.24 21.91
N THR A 679 22.24 -0.37 20.58
CA THR A 679 21.28 0.35 19.70
C THR A 679 19.99 -0.41 19.42
N HIS A 680 19.78 -1.58 20.03
CA HIS A 680 18.52 -2.31 19.94
C HIS A 680 17.74 -2.29 21.26
N ASN A 681 16.66 -1.52 21.20
CA ASN A 681 15.78 -1.11 22.29
C ASN A 681 15.00 -2.27 22.91
N VAL A 682 15.68 -3.11 23.71
CA VAL A 682 15.03 -4.03 24.64
C VAL A 682 14.59 -3.22 25.86
N LYS A 683 13.29 -2.91 25.95
CA LYS A 683 12.68 -2.20 27.09
C LYS A 683 12.81 -3.01 28.39
N ASN A 684 13.97 -2.89 29.04
CA ASN A 684 14.29 -3.62 30.25
C ASN A 684 13.67 -2.93 31.49
N LYS A 685 12.34 -2.99 31.59
CA LYS A 685 11.59 -2.63 32.81
C LYS A 685 11.95 -3.63 33.93
N ASN A 686 13.04 -3.37 34.66
CA ASN A 686 13.21 -3.62 36.11
C ASN A 686 14.69 -3.56 36.52
N LYS A 687 15.19 -2.35 36.84
CA LYS A 687 16.34 -2.17 37.76
C LYS A 687 16.10 -0.93 38.64
N ASN A 688 15.28 -1.11 39.67
CA ASN A 688 15.29 -0.34 40.92
C ASN A 688 14.37 -1.01 41.95
N ARG A 689 14.75 -2.22 42.36
CA ARG A 689 14.14 -2.91 43.51
C ARG A 689 15.17 -2.98 44.61
N LYS A 690 14.99 -2.15 45.65
CA LYS A 690 15.82 -2.21 46.86
C LYS A 690 15.73 -3.61 47.48
N LEU A 691 16.87 -4.14 47.92
CA LEU A 691 16.93 -5.38 48.69
C LEU A 691 16.27 -5.14 50.07
N PRO A 692 15.42 -6.05 50.57
CA PRO A 692 14.93 -5.96 51.94
C PRO A 692 16.05 -6.36 52.93
N PRO A 693 16.11 -5.76 54.13
CA PRO A 693 17.03 -6.19 55.18
C PRO A 693 16.68 -7.58 55.72
N SER A 694 17.68 -8.26 56.29
CA SER A 694 17.57 -9.62 56.83
C SER A 694 16.64 -9.72 58.04
N ALA A 695 15.97 -10.88 58.17
CA ALA A 695 14.93 -11.12 59.17
C ALA A 695 15.46 -11.41 60.58
N THR A 696 16.11 -10.43 61.21
CA THR A 696 16.51 -10.46 62.63
C THR A 696 16.32 -9.11 63.30
N GLU A 697 15.07 -8.65 63.41
CA GLU A 697 14.62 -7.74 64.48
C GLU A 697 13.09 -7.64 64.49
N ARG A 698 12.46 -7.91 65.65
CA ARG A 698 11.03 -7.67 65.88
C ARG A 698 10.89 -6.44 66.79
N PRO A 699 10.03 -5.48 66.42
CA PRO A 699 9.32 -4.72 67.43
C PRO A 699 7.79 -4.75 67.25
N LYS A 700 7.15 -5.31 68.29
CA LYS A 700 5.91 -4.87 68.97
C LYS A 700 4.86 -4.07 68.17
N ALA A 701 3.65 -4.62 68.14
CA ALA A 701 2.44 -4.00 67.63
C ALA A 701 2.03 -2.68 68.34
N LYS A 702 1.28 -1.83 67.64
CA LYS A 702 0.21 -1.01 68.25
C LYS A 702 -0.82 -0.50 67.23
N ARG A 703 -2.08 -0.82 67.54
CA ARG A 703 -3.35 -0.08 67.33
C ARG A 703 -3.67 0.53 65.96
N SER A 704 -4.79 0.04 65.43
CA SER A 704 -5.72 0.75 64.55
C SER A 704 -6.26 2.06 65.15
N LYS A 705 -6.57 3.03 64.28
CA LYS A 705 -7.80 3.84 64.37
C LYS A 705 -8.08 4.54 63.03
N GLN A 706 -9.37 4.52 62.65
CA GLN A 706 -10.03 5.18 61.52
C GLN A 706 -9.61 4.70 60.13
#